data_AF-A0A3C1RMM6-F1
#
_entry.id   AF-A0A3C1RMM6-F1
#
_cell.length_a   1.000
_cell.length_b   1.000
_cell.length_c   1.000
_cell.angle_alpha   90.00
_cell.angle_beta   90.00
_cell.angle_gamma   90.00
#
_symmetry.space_group_name_H-M   'P 1'
#
loop_
_entity.id
_entity.type
_entity.pdbx_description
1 polymer ?
#
loop_
_entity_poly.entity_id
_entity_poly.type
_entity_poly.pdbx_seq_one_letter_code
_entity_poly.pdbx_strand_id
1 'polypeptide(L)'
;MRFITKVDFNKNIEASDQFCKFDFDPVPQIIEEHLKLSGWVIGIESPAVGIELIQDGQLVGEALLTIHRPRAAKIYATFPGAEHSGFIVDIPLENINCELGKISIQAVLEDFKRIPLADLNLSTAEESNQDLAEVQAEFHNTREELERLQSQFDEVLAELEETHLQLHQIKQTQSEKAISTNLEEKMNPENTSAKHNKVFCIGLSKTATASLTQAMKILGYKTKHYLLNPDVDLTVVNHDFVSDMPIQTRYKEYDKKYPGSKFILTVRNKESWLKSCSKHFRDLVRDKNSLRYKYRIEQTGIDGYDEDVFSKTYDQHIEEVKEYFKNREVDLLIIDICAGDGWDKLCEFLGKEVPKQPFPKENVSKSKQASSVVTQPVPEDFDKNQDLANSPELQKASINSNDKVNKHGKDSGWTEKTKDKFNPALYIASNARLIESIGYDLEAARKHYLEEGYQNNWLIDLFNPQSYLSKYKDLSNAFGDDLGGATRHYIVNGYKEGRFWTNNLSVVEAVLQREPEHKGARKEKFLTAWKMLQNPQVNTEILSKAMTNRIGIGVITYNRLEYLKGCIKNIQQYTQSPYYLIIADDGSTDGTVEWCRSEGLVVITGQNRGVCWNKNRALYALEEYTDANCIMLLEDDCLPTEKGWELAWLQTTAIWHHVNYAAPWILKHNPDAIYQKSDEIPTSPYLLKLITGQCTTSSRQALNCVGYLDSRFQGYGYGHSEWTKRFMRCSSFIESLPVPIGETYPAINTGLTTQKSISYSNEAERQKNAQVLNSLINEPIYRSPWQNDEEKFLFLQEASSVQYPLLQQVSGVSSAIWFNTLNPSPQISTAQIVEASVKEAQLPTPRMSEAEVTLFTKYLQEQKVVIEFGAGGSTGLAIKTGVKQLYSVESDLEFIKKLQEYTLIQKSVEEGQVQFFHINIGPVGAWGYPRDRFSQENWPKYYSDIWKKLSKSADLVFIDGRFRVACALQSLSHINQNTKVIMHDFWDRPFYHDVLKFFDPIESADTLVVLKPKGKIDQNLLSAMIEQYKYIAA
;
A
#
# COMPACT_ATOMS: atom_id res chain seq x y z
N MET A 1 35.22 27.83 16.22
CA MET A 1 34.38 26.72 15.72
C MET A 1 34.60 26.61 14.23
N ARG A 2 34.82 25.40 13.70
CA ARG A 2 34.90 25.13 12.27
C ARG A 2 33.48 24.78 11.81
N PHE A 3 32.83 25.65 11.05
CA PHE A 3 31.49 25.41 10.55
C PHE A 3 31.58 24.75 9.18
N ILE A 4 31.13 23.50 9.07
CA ILE A 4 30.80 22.90 7.77
C ILE A 4 29.47 23.54 7.34
N THR A 5 29.47 24.24 6.21
CA THR A 5 28.30 24.98 5.71
C THR A 5 27.57 24.24 4.58
N LYS A 6 28.20 23.23 3.98
CA LYS A 6 27.65 22.44 2.87
C LYS A 6 28.14 20.99 2.93
N VAL A 7 27.24 20.07 2.58
CA VAL A 7 27.53 18.63 2.42
C VAL A 7 27.06 18.22 1.03
N ASP A 8 27.98 18.01 0.10
CA ASP A 8 27.66 17.57 -1.26
C ASP A 8 27.68 16.04 -1.35
N PHE A 9 26.55 15.45 -1.77
CA PHE A 9 26.31 14.01 -1.69
C PHE A 9 26.24 13.35 -3.08
N ASN A 10 27.15 12.42 -3.35
CA ASN A 10 27.28 11.72 -4.63
C ASN A 10 26.99 10.22 -4.48
N LYS A 11 25.90 9.71 -5.07
CA LYS A 11 25.57 8.27 -5.07
C LYS A 11 26.41 7.53 -6.13
N ASN A 12 27.14 6.48 -5.72
CA ASN A 12 27.90 5.59 -6.60
C ASN A 12 27.03 4.41 -7.07
N ILE A 13 26.01 4.68 -7.88
CA ILE A 13 24.96 3.71 -8.24
C ILE A 13 25.50 2.56 -9.11
N GLU A 14 26.30 2.84 -10.16
CA GLU A 14 26.68 1.83 -11.16
C GLU A 14 27.48 0.64 -10.61
N ALA A 15 28.31 0.87 -9.58
CA ALA A 15 29.12 -0.17 -8.94
C ALA A 15 28.36 -0.95 -7.85
N SER A 16 27.37 -0.33 -7.22
CA SER A 16 26.63 -0.90 -6.08
C SER A 16 25.39 -1.69 -6.50
N ASP A 17 24.75 -1.31 -7.61
CA ASP A 17 23.49 -1.91 -8.09
C ASP A 17 23.60 -3.43 -8.39
N GLN A 18 24.81 -3.95 -8.57
CA GLN A 18 25.10 -5.38 -8.77
C GLN A 18 25.03 -6.20 -7.47
N PHE A 19 25.27 -5.58 -6.32
CA PHE A 19 25.41 -6.27 -5.02
C PHE A 19 24.37 -5.82 -3.98
N CYS A 20 23.83 -4.61 -4.12
CA CYS A 20 22.92 -3.98 -3.18
C CYS A 20 21.79 -3.22 -3.89
N LYS A 21 20.63 -3.11 -3.24
CA LYS A 21 19.62 -2.09 -3.50
C LYS A 21 19.53 -1.21 -2.27
N PHE A 22 19.57 0.11 -2.44
CA PHE A 22 19.60 1.06 -1.34
C PHE A 22 18.92 2.35 -1.73
N ASP A 23 18.49 3.11 -0.74
CA ASP A 23 18.22 4.53 -0.89
C ASP A 23 18.55 5.27 0.41
N PHE A 24 18.80 6.56 0.28
CA PHE A 24 19.01 7.44 1.42
C PHE A 24 17.76 8.31 1.60
N ASP A 25 17.37 8.52 2.85
CA ASP A 25 16.39 9.54 3.23
C ASP A 25 16.96 10.95 2.87
N PRO A 26 16.16 12.04 2.86
CA PRO A 26 16.61 13.36 2.37
C PRO A 26 17.94 13.85 2.97
N VAL A 27 18.68 14.60 2.13
CA VAL A 27 20.10 15.01 2.26
C VAL A 27 20.63 15.08 3.69
N PRO A 28 21.79 14.44 4.00
CA PRO A 28 22.36 14.44 5.34
C PRO A 28 22.46 15.83 5.95
N GLN A 29 21.99 15.94 7.19
CA GLN A 29 21.82 17.21 7.88
C GLN A 29 22.86 17.37 8.97
N ILE A 30 23.36 18.59 9.12
CA ILE A 30 24.10 18.99 10.30
C ILE A 30 23.11 19.58 11.30
N ILE A 31 22.99 18.94 12.45
CA ILE A 31 22.10 19.35 13.54
C ILE A 31 22.99 19.55 14.77
N GLU A 32 23.00 20.77 15.30
CA GLU A 32 23.91 21.18 16.38
C GLU A 32 25.39 20.91 16.00
N GLU A 33 26.06 19.97 16.67
CA GLU A 33 27.43 19.54 16.38
C GLU A 33 27.48 18.10 15.84
N HIS A 34 26.41 17.63 15.16
CA HIS A 34 26.31 16.25 14.64
C HIS A 34 25.91 16.21 13.16
N LEU A 35 26.54 15.30 12.40
CA LEU A 35 26.16 14.92 11.03
C LEU A 35 25.25 13.68 11.07
N LYS A 36 24.00 13.82 10.61
CA LYS A 36 23.02 12.72 10.57
C LYS A 36 22.75 12.25 9.15
N LEU A 37 22.72 10.93 8.96
CA LEU A 37 22.45 10.26 7.69
C LEU A 37 21.55 9.04 7.91
N SER A 38 20.43 8.92 7.20
CA SER A 38 19.56 7.75 7.30
C SER A 38 19.14 7.22 5.94
N GLY A 39 18.65 5.98 5.92
CA GLY A 39 18.25 5.32 4.68
C GLY A 39 17.91 3.85 4.89
N TRP A 40 18.02 3.08 3.81
CA TRP A 40 17.91 1.63 3.84
C TRP A 40 18.84 1.00 2.79
N VAL A 41 19.33 -0.21 3.06
CA VAL A 41 20.09 -1.02 2.10
C VAL A 41 19.74 -2.50 2.26
N ILE A 42 19.71 -3.21 1.14
CA ILE A 42 19.39 -4.64 1.02
C ILE A 42 20.44 -5.24 0.11
N GLY A 43 21.17 -6.24 0.58
CA GLY A 43 22.10 -6.99 -0.25
C GLY A 43 21.34 -8.01 -1.12
N ILE A 44 21.85 -8.23 -2.34
CA ILE A 44 21.18 -9.02 -3.38
C ILE A 44 21.46 -10.53 -3.20
N GLU A 45 22.71 -10.91 -2.94
CA GLU A 45 23.13 -12.31 -2.75
C GLU A 45 23.33 -12.68 -1.28
N SER A 46 23.82 -11.72 -0.48
CA SER A 46 24.05 -11.83 0.96
C SER A 46 23.34 -10.65 1.63
N PRO A 47 22.66 -10.80 2.79
CA PRO A 47 22.01 -9.69 3.48
C PRO A 47 22.96 -8.53 3.73
N ALA A 48 22.47 -7.30 3.60
CA ALA A 48 23.19 -6.17 4.19
C ALA A 48 22.91 -6.18 5.71
N VAL A 49 23.94 -5.95 6.53
CA VAL A 49 23.86 -6.00 8.01
C VAL A 49 24.23 -4.67 8.66
N GLY A 50 24.94 -3.79 7.95
CA GLY A 50 25.22 -2.43 8.41
C GLY A 50 25.72 -1.49 7.32
N ILE A 51 25.96 -0.24 7.74
CA ILE A 51 26.60 0.83 6.99
C ILE A 51 27.86 1.26 7.75
N GLU A 52 28.98 1.45 7.05
CA GLU A 52 30.22 2.04 7.54
C GLU A 52 30.47 3.38 6.83
N LEU A 53 30.87 4.42 7.58
CA LEU A 53 31.34 5.71 7.07
C LEU A 53 32.85 5.83 7.34
N ILE A 54 33.63 6.02 6.28
CA ILE A 54 35.10 5.99 6.32
C ILE A 54 35.68 7.32 5.85
N GLN A 55 36.59 7.89 6.65
CA GLN A 55 37.39 9.07 6.30
C GLN A 55 38.87 8.71 6.43
N ASP A 56 39.65 8.91 5.35
CA ASP A 56 41.09 8.58 5.29
C ASP A 56 41.47 7.18 5.83
N GLY A 57 40.65 6.18 5.48
CA GLY A 57 40.84 4.79 5.91
C GLY A 57 40.44 4.49 7.36
N GLN A 58 39.94 5.45 8.13
CA GLN A 58 39.40 5.27 9.48
C GLN A 58 37.87 5.28 9.49
N LEU A 59 37.27 4.41 10.32
CA LEU A 59 35.83 4.38 10.54
C LEU A 59 35.42 5.57 11.42
N VAL A 60 34.65 6.51 10.85
CA VAL A 60 34.15 7.71 11.55
C VAL A 60 32.70 7.57 12.01
N GLY A 61 31.96 6.58 11.50
CA GLY A 61 30.63 6.23 11.98
C GLY A 61 30.12 4.92 11.40
N GLU A 62 29.15 4.31 12.08
CA GLU A 62 28.52 3.05 11.66
C GLU A 62 27.04 3.00 12.07
N ALA A 63 26.24 2.18 11.40
CA ALA A 63 24.89 1.86 11.83
C ALA A 63 24.48 0.44 11.39
N LEU A 64 23.77 -0.27 12.27
CA LEU A 64 23.18 -1.58 11.96
C LEU A 64 21.83 -1.42 11.25
N LEU A 65 21.53 -2.35 10.34
CA LEU A 65 20.22 -2.41 9.70
C LEU A 65 19.24 -3.09 10.66
N THR A 66 18.44 -2.26 11.32
CA THR A 66 17.54 -2.67 12.41
C THR A 66 16.18 -2.00 12.33
N ILE A 67 16.06 -0.94 11.52
CA ILE A 67 14.81 -0.22 11.33
C ILE A 67 13.98 -1.00 10.32
N HIS A 68 12.79 -1.42 10.73
CA HIS A 68 11.82 -2.08 9.85
C HIS A 68 11.43 -1.12 8.70
N ARG A 69 11.53 -1.58 7.46
CA ARG A 69 11.19 -0.79 6.26
C ARG A 69 10.15 -1.55 5.43
N PRO A 70 8.87 -1.59 5.83
CA PRO A 70 7.85 -2.47 5.26
C PRO A 70 7.65 -2.30 3.74
N ARG A 71 7.89 -1.10 3.20
CA ARG A 71 7.85 -0.85 1.75
C ARG A 71 9.03 -1.48 1.01
N ALA A 72 10.25 -1.42 1.56
CA ALA A 72 11.41 -2.08 1.00
C ALA A 72 11.25 -3.60 1.12
N ALA A 73 10.85 -4.09 2.30
CA ALA A 73 10.49 -5.48 2.56
C ALA A 73 9.48 -6.05 1.56
N LYS A 74 8.47 -5.28 1.15
CA LYS A 74 7.44 -5.70 0.19
C LYS A 74 7.89 -5.69 -1.26
N ILE A 75 8.75 -4.74 -1.66
CA ILE A 75 9.28 -4.65 -3.04
C ILE A 75 10.39 -5.69 -3.26
N TYR A 76 11.20 -5.93 -2.23
CA TYR A 76 12.39 -6.75 -2.24
C TYR A 76 12.24 -8.02 -1.39
N ALA A 77 11.01 -8.54 -1.26
CA ALA A 77 10.66 -9.67 -0.37
C ALA A 77 11.43 -10.97 -0.65
N THR A 78 12.03 -11.10 -1.83
CA THR A 78 12.88 -12.23 -2.23
C THR A 78 14.34 -12.09 -1.80
N PHE A 79 14.76 -10.89 -1.37
CA PHE A 79 16.13 -10.62 -0.92
C PHE A 79 16.20 -10.69 0.61
N PRO A 80 17.20 -11.40 1.18
CA PRO A 80 17.25 -11.65 2.61
C PRO A 80 17.65 -10.38 3.37
N GLY A 81 17.07 -10.19 4.57
CA GLY A 81 17.23 -8.96 5.36
C GLY A 81 16.34 -7.78 4.96
N ALA A 82 15.55 -7.88 3.88
CA ALA A 82 14.73 -6.77 3.36
C ALA A 82 13.75 -6.15 4.37
N GLU A 83 13.26 -6.94 5.33
CA GLU A 83 12.38 -6.51 6.42
C GLU A 83 13.02 -5.43 7.31
N HIS A 84 14.25 -5.67 7.78
CA HIS A 84 14.98 -4.81 8.72
C HIS A 84 16.13 -4.05 8.04
N SER A 85 15.86 -3.52 6.85
CA SER A 85 16.87 -2.93 5.97
C SER A 85 17.25 -1.48 6.27
N GLY A 86 16.58 -0.82 7.22
CA GLY A 86 16.76 0.60 7.51
C GLY A 86 17.83 0.91 8.57
N PHE A 87 18.48 2.07 8.42
CA PHE A 87 19.53 2.57 9.32
C PHE A 87 19.40 4.08 9.58
N ILE A 88 19.99 4.52 10.69
CA ILE A 88 20.32 5.92 11.02
C ILE A 88 21.76 5.92 11.55
N VAL A 89 22.63 6.73 10.95
CA VAL A 89 23.97 7.08 11.42
C VAL A 89 23.92 8.49 12.01
N ASP A 90 24.55 8.69 13.15
CA ASP A 90 24.60 9.96 13.88
C ASP A 90 26.04 10.17 14.37
N ILE A 91 26.77 11.09 13.73
CA ILE A 91 28.22 11.27 13.94
C ILE A 91 28.48 12.65 14.57
N PRO A 92 29.05 12.73 15.78
CA PRO A 92 29.58 13.98 16.33
C PRO A 92 30.66 14.58 15.40
N LEU A 93 30.59 15.87 15.09
CA LEU A 93 31.54 16.55 14.21
C LEU A 93 32.98 16.52 14.73
N GLU A 94 33.19 16.33 16.03
CA GLU A 94 34.51 16.08 16.63
C GLU A 94 35.20 14.80 16.11
N ASN A 95 34.43 13.81 15.65
CA ASN A 95 34.93 12.58 15.05
C ASN A 95 35.17 12.69 13.53
N ILE A 96 34.92 13.87 12.95
CA ILE A 96 35.09 14.15 11.53
C ILE A 96 36.21 15.17 11.36
N ASN A 97 37.23 14.83 10.57
CA ASN A 97 38.27 15.79 10.23
C ASN A 97 37.77 16.73 9.13
N CYS A 98 37.29 17.93 9.51
CA CYS A 98 36.80 18.94 8.56
C CYS A 98 37.85 19.48 7.58
N GLU A 99 39.14 19.16 7.74
CA GLU A 99 40.20 19.51 6.76
C GLU A 99 40.41 18.41 5.70
N LEU A 100 39.85 17.22 5.90
CA LEU A 100 39.88 16.10 4.94
C LEU A 100 38.52 15.99 4.25
N GLY A 101 38.40 16.62 3.09
CA GLY A 101 37.11 16.93 2.46
C GLY A 101 36.20 15.79 1.99
N LYS A 102 36.49 14.50 2.26
CA LYS A 102 35.70 13.35 1.76
C LYS A 102 35.45 12.25 2.80
N ILE A 103 34.19 11.90 3.03
CA ILE A 103 33.76 10.68 3.75
C ILE A 103 33.14 9.71 2.74
N SER A 104 33.55 8.46 2.74
CA SER A 104 33.02 7.39 1.88
C SER A 104 32.02 6.54 2.66
N ILE A 105 30.87 6.21 2.07
CA ILE A 105 29.81 5.40 2.68
C ILE A 105 29.77 4.03 1.99
N GLN A 106 29.77 2.94 2.76
CA GLN A 106 29.67 1.57 2.24
C GLN A 106 28.70 0.70 3.05
N ALA A 107 28.04 -0.24 2.39
CA ALA A 107 27.30 -1.31 3.06
C ALA A 107 28.23 -2.46 3.45
N VAL A 108 27.98 -3.05 4.60
CA VAL A 108 28.58 -4.32 5.04
C VAL A 108 27.55 -5.42 4.82
N LEU A 109 27.93 -6.46 4.09
CA LEU A 109 27.13 -7.67 3.90
C LEU A 109 27.45 -8.72 4.97
N GLU A 110 26.53 -9.67 5.17
CA GLU A 110 26.68 -10.80 6.11
C GLU A 110 27.85 -11.71 5.71
N ASP A 111 28.20 -11.79 4.42
CA ASP A 111 29.40 -12.45 3.91
C ASP A 111 30.69 -11.61 4.02
N PHE A 112 30.63 -10.54 4.83
CA PHE A 112 31.71 -9.58 5.11
C PHE A 112 32.20 -8.74 3.92
N LYS A 113 31.57 -8.84 2.73
CA LYS A 113 31.85 -7.92 1.62
C LYS A 113 31.45 -6.49 2.00
N ARG A 114 32.26 -5.53 1.54
CA ARG A 114 32.02 -4.09 1.68
C ARG A 114 31.71 -3.51 0.31
N ILE A 115 30.51 -2.95 0.16
CA ILE A 115 29.98 -2.43 -1.10
C ILE A 115 29.90 -0.90 -1.02
N PRO A 116 30.75 -0.15 -1.76
CA PRO A 116 30.69 1.31 -1.77
C PRO A 116 29.34 1.80 -2.28
N LEU A 117 28.67 2.70 -1.56
CA LEU A 117 27.34 3.21 -1.90
C LEU A 117 27.36 4.67 -2.37
N ALA A 118 28.10 5.54 -1.68
CA ALA A 118 28.07 6.98 -1.90
C ALA A 118 29.26 7.69 -1.25
N ASP A 119 29.47 8.95 -1.63
CA ASP A 119 30.51 9.83 -1.11
C ASP A 119 29.91 11.16 -0.61
N LEU A 120 30.42 11.66 0.51
CA LEU A 120 30.09 12.96 1.11
C LEU A 120 31.31 13.88 0.99
N ASN A 121 31.14 15.02 0.34
CA ASN A 121 32.16 16.07 0.28
C ASN A 121 31.83 17.19 1.29
N LEU A 122 32.84 17.67 2.01
CA LEU A 122 32.72 18.71 3.04
C LEU A 122 33.51 19.96 2.60
N SER A 123 32.91 21.15 2.71
CA SER A 123 33.59 22.43 2.41
C SER A 123 33.42 23.48 3.52
N THR A 124 34.33 24.46 3.54
CA THR A 124 34.40 25.55 4.52
C THR A 124 34.14 26.91 3.87
N ALA A 125 33.71 27.89 4.67
CA ALA A 125 33.01 29.08 4.21
C ALA A 125 33.84 30.18 3.48
N GLU A 126 35.12 29.97 3.15
CA GLU A 126 35.93 31.00 2.48
C GLU A 126 35.63 31.12 0.96
N GLU A 127 35.19 30.04 0.31
CA GLU A 127 34.82 30.06 -1.12
C GLU A 127 33.44 30.73 -1.36
N SER A 128 32.54 30.68 -0.37
CA SER A 128 31.13 31.06 -0.54
C SER A 128 30.86 32.56 -0.70
N ASN A 129 31.80 33.43 -0.31
CA ASN A 129 31.63 34.89 -0.44
C ASN A 129 31.76 35.39 -1.88
N GLN A 130 32.39 34.62 -2.77
CA GLN A 130 32.56 35.02 -4.16
C GLN A 130 31.30 34.69 -4.98
N ASP A 131 30.77 33.48 -4.84
CA ASP A 131 29.50 33.06 -5.44
C ASP A 131 28.32 33.90 -4.94
N LEU A 132 28.27 34.23 -3.65
CA LEU A 132 27.21 35.07 -3.08
C LEU A 132 27.22 36.49 -3.67
N ALA A 133 28.41 37.04 -3.98
CA ALA A 133 28.53 38.36 -4.60
C ALA A 133 28.08 38.35 -6.07
N GLU A 134 28.38 37.30 -6.84
CA GLU A 134 27.89 37.15 -8.22
C GLU A 134 26.37 36.95 -8.27
N VAL A 135 25.81 36.08 -7.43
CA VAL A 135 24.36 35.85 -7.35
C VAL A 135 23.61 37.10 -6.87
N GLN A 136 24.18 37.89 -5.94
CA GLN A 136 23.60 39.18 -5.55
C GLN A 136 23.65 40.21 -6.68
N ALA A 137 24.68 40.20 -7.53
CA ALA A 137 24.76 41.07 -8.70
C ALA A 137 23.75 40.68 -9.79
N GLU A 138 23.59 39.38 -10.09
CA GLU A 138 22.54 38.90 -11.01
C GLU A 138 21.13 39.23 -10.48
N PHE A 139 20.88 39.03 -9.18
CA PHE A 139 19.59 39.35 -8.57
C PHE A 139 19.29 40.86 -8.61
N HIS A 140 20.32 41.70 -8.44
CA HIS A 140 20.16 43.15 -8.55
C HIS A 140 19.82 43.58 -9.99
N ASN A 141 20.56 43.09 -10.99
CA ASN A 141 20.29 43.35 -12.41
C ASN A 141 18.88 42.88 -12.82
N THR A 142 18.50 41.66 -12.42
CA THR A 142 17.17 41.09 -12.71
C THR A 142 16.05 41.93 -12.11
N ARG A 143 16.29 42.51 -10.92
CA ARG A 143 15.34 43.39 -10.25
C ARG A 143 15.21 44.75 -10.96
N GLU A 144 16.32 45.37 -11.38
CA GLU A 144 16.25 46.62 -12.17
C GLU A 144 15.53 46.41 -13.51
N GLU A 145 15.72 45.27 -14.16
CA GLU A 145 15.02 44.94 -15.41
C GLU A 145 13.51 44.71 -15.18
N LEU A 146 13.12 44.10 -14.06
CA LEU A 146 11.72 43.98 -13.63
C LEU A 146 11.09 45.34 -13.32
N GLU A 147 11.75 46.20 -12.53
CA GLU A 147 11.24 47.54 -12.20
C GLU A 147 11.10 48.40 -13.47
N ARG A 148 12.02 48.27 -14.44
CA ARG A 148 11.92 48.90 -15.76
C ARG A 148 10.77 48.36 -16.60
N LEU A 149 10.59 47.03 -16.70
CA LEU A 149 9.47 46.43 -17.45
C LEU A 149 8.12 46.81 -16.84
N GLN A 150 8.05 46.92 -15.52
CA GLN A 150 6.85 47.34 -14.80
C GLN A 150 6.53 48.81 -15.07
N SER A 151 7.53 49.70 -15.08
CA SER A 151 7.36 51.10 -15.51
C SER A 151 6.89 51.21 -16.96
N GLN A 152 7.38 50.37 -17.88
CA GLN A 152 6.90 50.35 -19.27
C GLN A 152 5.45 49.84 -19.38
N PHE A 153 5.05 48.91 -18.53
CA PHE A 153 3.68 48.41 -18.49
C PHE A 153 2.71 49.48 -17.95
N ASP A 154 3.11 50.21 -16.91
CA ASP A 154 2.31 51.32 -16.35
C ASP A 154 2.18 52.50 -17.35
N GLU A 155 3.22 52.77 -18.14
CA GLU A 155 3.20 53.78 -19.22
C GLU A 155 2.21 53.38 -20.34
N VAL A 156 2.24 52.12 -20.78
CA VAL A 156 1.24 51.56 -21.74
C VAL A 156 -0.18 51.54 -21.15
N LEU A 157 -0.32 51.30 -19.84
CA LEU A 157 -1.61 51.31 -19.16
C LEU A 157 -2.19 52.75 -19.14
N ALA A 158 -1.36 53.75 -18.87
CA ALA A 158 -1.74 55.16 -18.91
C ALA A 158 -2.15 55.60 -20.33
N GLU A 159 -1.42 55.20 -21.38
CA GLU A 159 -1.84 55.42 -22.77
C GLU A 159 -3.19 54.76 -23.10
N LEU A 160 -3.44 53.56 -22.56
CA LEU A 160 -4.72 52.86 -22.71
C LEU A 160 -5.87 53.58 -22.02
N GLU A 161 -5.65 54.10 -20.81
CA GLU A 161 -6.63 54.87 -20.05
C GLU A 161 -6.93 56.23 -20.70
N GLU A 162 -5.91 56.94 -21.20
CA GLU A 162 -6.13 58.18 -21.96
C GLU A 162 -6.91 57.90 -23.24
N THR A 163 -6.56 56.85 -23.99
CA THR A 163 -7.30 56.42 -25.18
C THR A 163 -8.75 56.06 -24.83
N HIS A 164 -8.99 55.42 -23.69
CA HIS A 164 -10.33 55.10 -23.20
C HIS A 164 -11.14 56.37 -22.87
N LEU A 165 -10.50 57.37 -22.25
CA LEU A 165 -11.10 58.65 -21.92
C LEU A 165 -11.48 59.46 -23.18
N GLN A 166 -10.58 59.50 -24.17
CA GLN A 166 -10.83 60.11 -25.48
C GLN A 166 -11.99 59.40 -26.21
N LEU A 167 -12.02 58.06 -26.22
CA LEU A 167 -13.14 57.29 -26.77
C LEU A 167 -14.46 57.56 -26.03
N HIS A 168 -14.43 57.77 -24.73
CA HIS A 168 -15.62 58.09 -23.94
C HIS A 168 -16.16 59.50 -24.26
N GLN A 169 -15.27 60.48 -24.43
CA GLN A 169 -15.65 61.83 -24.88
C GLN A 169 -16.25 61.81 -26.30
N ILE A 170 -15.61 61.10 -27.25
CA ILE A 170 -16.13 60.93 -28.62
C ILE A 170 -17.53 60.30 -28.61
N LYS A 171 -17.78 59.29 -27.77
CA LYS A 171 -19.11 58.67 -27.59
C LYS A 171 -20.13 59.66 -27.03
N GLN A 172 -19.76 60.55 -26.11
CA GLN A 172 -20.67 61.59 -25.61
C GLN A 172 -21.00 62.63 -26.70
N THR A 173 -20.01 63.12 -27.46
CA THR A 173 -20.27 64.09 -28.54
C THR A 173 -21.09 63.49 -29.70
N GLN A 174 -20.98 62.17 -29.94
CA GLN A 174 -21.83 61.46 -30.90
C GLN A 174 -23.24 61.19 -30.34
N SER A 175 -23.38 60.94 -29.04
CA SER A 175 -24.67 60.76 -28.35
C SER A 175 -25.56 61.99 -28.47
N GLU A 176 -25.03 63.20 -28.24
CA GLU A 176 -25.79 64.45 -28.37
C GLU A 176 -26.29 64.73 -29.80
N LYS A 177 -25.58 64.20 -30.81
CA LYS A 177 -25.92 64.38 -32.23
C LYS A 177 -26.94 63.36 -32.75
N ALA A 178 -27.16 62.25 -32.05
CA ALA A 178 -28.03 61.15 -32.49
C ALA A 178 -29.48 61.24 -31.97
N ILE A 179 -29.73 62.04 -30.92
CA ILE A 179 -31.05 62.15 -30.25
C ILE A 179 -32.12 62.83 -31.15
N SER A 180 -31.72 63.54 -32.21
CA SER A 180 -32.65 64.32 -33.05
C SER A 180 -33.39 63.54 -34.16
N THR A 181 -33.07 62.26 -34.40
CA THR A 181 -33.65 61.48 -35.51
C THR A 181 -34.11 60.09 -35.07
N ASN A 182 -35.18 60.10 -34.28
CA ASN A 182 -36.39 59.27 -34.41
C ASN A 182 -36.30 57.77 -34.80
N LEU A 183 -36.97 56.98 -33.96
CA LEU A 183 -38.07 56.05 -34.34
C LEU A 183 -37.90 55.28 -35.67
N GLU A 184 -37.58 53.99 -35.60
CA GLU A 184 -38.53 52.90 -35.89
C GLU A 184 -37.91 51.50 -35.67
N GLU A 185 -38.78 50.49 -35.68
CA GLU A 185 -38.52 49.04 -35.67
C GLU A 185 -37.99 48.34 -34.39
N LYS A 186 -38.50 47.11 -34.19
CA LYS A 186 -38.41 46.34 -32.94
C LYS A 186 -37.43 45.17 -33.04
N MET A 187 -36.61 45.04 -32.00
CA MET A 187 -36.17 43.78 -31.36
C MET A 187 -35.33 42.76 -32.17
N ASN A 188 -34.04 42.74 -31.81
CA ASN A 188 -33.07 41.63 -31.88
C ASN A 188 -32.50 41.19 -33.25
N PRO A 189 -31.30 40.55 -33.30
CA PRO A 189 -30.23 40.48 -32.29
C PRO A 189 -28.77 40.67 -32.82
N GLU A 190 -27.83 40.80 -31.88
CA GLU A 190 -26.42 40.35 -31.93
C GLU A 190 -25.33 41.01 -32.84
N ASN A 191 -24.19 41.26 -32.17
CA ASN A 191 -22.81 40.87 -32.52
C ASN A 191 -21.79 41.87 -33.08
N THR A 192 -20.64 41.95 -32.39
CA THR A 192 -19.29 42.10 -32.99
C THR A 192 -18.28 41.22 -32.28
N SER A 193 -18.47 39.90 -32.40
CA SER A 193 -17.46 38.89 -32.09
C SER A 193 -16.32 38.87 -33.12
N ALA A 194 -15.09 38.58 -32.68
CA ALA A 194 -14.05 38.16 -33.61
C ALA A 194 -14.49 36.87 -34.35
N LYS A 195 -14.44 36.86 -35.69
CA LYS A 195 -14.76 35.66 -36.48
C LYS A 195 -13.66 34.61 -36.30
N HIS A 196 -14.05 33.42 -35.84
CA HIS A 196 -13.13 32.30 -35.68
C HIS A 196 -13.33 31.28 -36.83
N ASN A 197 -12.29 31.07 -37.64
CA ASN A 197 -12.30 30.09 -38.74
C ASN A 197 -12.17 28.64 -38.24
N LYS A 198 -13.09 28.18 -37.39
CA LYS A 198 -13.12 26.79 -36.89
C LYS A 198 -14.12 25.94 -37.68
N VAL A 199 -13.85 24.64 -37.73
CA VAL A 199 -14.70 23.68 -38.46
C VAL A 199 -15.04 22.49 -37.54
N PHE A 200 -16.32 22.16 -37.44
CA PHE A 200 -16.80 21.12 -36.52
C PHE A 200 -17.51 19.98 -37.25
N CYS A 201 -17.09 18.73 -37.03
CA CYS A 201 -17.86 17.57 -37.45
C CYS A 201 -18.87 17.17 -36.38
N ILE A 202 -20.15 17.31 -36.73
CA ILE A 202 -21.31 17.09 -35.86
C ILE A 202 -22.05 15.77 -36.17
N GLY A 203 -21.49 14.93 -37.04
CA GLY A 203 -22.07 13.62 -37.35
C GLY A 203 -21.92 12.60 -36.23
N LEU A 204 -22.93 11.74 -36.07
CA LEU A 204 -22.94 10.70 -35.05
C LEU A 204 -21.82 9.69 -35.28
N SER A 205 -21.27 9.09 -34.22
CA SER A 205 -20.24 8.05 -34.36
C SER A 205 -20.71 6.96 -35.35
N LYS A 206 -19.77 6.36 -36.10
CA LYS A 206 -20.02 5.39 -37.20
C LYS A 206 -20.55 5.95 -38.55
N THR A 207 -20.67 7.27 -38.70
CA THR A 207 -20.93 7.97 -39.99
C THR A 207 -19.65 8.37 -40.75
N ALA A 208 -18.51 7.72 -40.48
CA ALA A 208 -17.18 8.01 -41.05
C ALA A 208 -16.48 9.30 -40.56
N THR A 209 -16.80 9.76 -39.34
CA THR A 209 -16.09 10.84 -38.60
C THR A 209 -14.55 10.74 -38.67
N ALA A 210 -13.99 9.54 -38.46
CA ALA A 210 -12.55 9.30 -38.54
C ALA A 210 -11.95 9.56 -39.94
N SER A 211 -12.64 9.14 -41.00
CA SER A 211 -12.23 9.38 -42.39
C SER A 211 -12.23 10.87 -42.71
N LEU A 212 -13.28 11.59 -42.28
CA LEU A 212 -13.33 13.05 -42.44
C LEU A 212 -12.19 13.74 -41.67
N THR A 213 -11.84 13.26 -40.47
CA THR A 213 -10.70 13.82 -39.72
C THR A 213 -9.40 13.69 -40.48
N GLN A 214 -9.16 12.52 -41.10
CA GLN A 214 -7.97 12.31 -41.93
C GLN A 214 -8.00 13.17 -43.20
N ALA A 215 -9.19 13.40 -43.78
CA ALA A 215 -9.36 14.32 -44.91
C ALA A 215 -9.04 15.78 -44.54
N MET A 216 -9.47 16.22 -43.37
CA MET A 216 -9.18 17.57 -42.86
C MET A 216 -7.68 17.77 -42.58
N LYS A 217 -6.96 16.76 -42.07
CA LYS A 217 -5.48 16.82 -41.96
C LYS A 217 -4.82 16.97 -43.32
N ILE A 218 -5.28 16.25 -44.33
CA ILE A 218 -4.78 16.33 -45.71
C ILE A 218 -4.99 17.74 -46.29
N LEU A 219 -6.09 18.41 -45.95
CA LEU A 219 -6.37 19.80 -46.32
C LEU A 219 -5.61 20.85 -45.45
N GLY A 220 -4.72 20.40 -44.56
CA GLY A 220 -3.84 21.25 -43.75
C GLY A 220 -4.43 21.75 -42.43
N TYR A 221 -5.59 21.25 -41.99
CA TYR A 221 -6.19 21.66 -40.71
C TYR A 221 -5.51 20.99 -39.51
N LYS A 222 -5.37 21.71 -38.40
CA LYS A 222 -4.97 21.14 -37.11
C LYS A 222 -6.15 20.42 -36.48
N THR A 223 -6.17 19.08 -36.56
CA THR A 223 -7.36 18.28 -36.22
C THR A 223 -7.30 17.62 -34.84
N LYS A 224 -8.43 17.58 -34.12
CA LYS A 224 -8.65 16.67 -32.97
C LYS A 224 -9.78 15.68 -33.25
N HIS A 225 -9.48 14.38 -33.12
CA HIS A 225 -10.49 13.32 -33.04
C HIS A 225 -10.75 13.06 -31.55
N TYR A 226 -11.98 13.33 -31.09
CA TYR A 226 -12.40 13.43 -29.68
C TYR A 226 -11.79 14.60 -28.87
N LEU A 227 -12.65 15.52 -28.42
CA LEU A 227 -12.33 16.62 -27.50
C LEU A 227 -12.96 16.36 -26.13
N LEU A 228 -12.46 15.34 -25.42
CA LEU A 228 -13.16 14.80 -24.24
C LEU A 228 -13.31 15.80 -23.07
N ASN A 229 -12.51 16.87 -23.02
CA ASN A 229 -12.74 18.01 -22.14
C ASN A 229 -13.38 19.16 -22.94
N PRO A 230 -14.68 19.48 -22.74
CA PRO A 230 -15.40 20.48 -23.52
C PRO A 230 -15.05 21.92 -23.13
N ASP A 231 -14.44 22.13 -21.95
CA ASP A 231 -14.14 23.48 -21.43
C ASP A 231 -12.85 24.07 -22.04
N VAL A 232 -12.04 23.24 -22.68
CA VAL A 232 -10.80 23.63 -23.37
C VAL A 232 -11.09 24.73 -24.41
N ASP A 233 -10.35 25.83 -24.34
CA ASP A 233 -10.38 26.82 -25.41
C ASP A 233 -9.52 26.38 -26.61
N LEU A 234 -10.18 26.22 -27.75
CA LEU A 234 -9.60 25.87 -29.04
C LEU A 234 -8.68 26.95 -29.63
N THR A 235 -8.71 28.18 -29.10
CA THR A 235 -7.70 29.20 -29.43
C THR A 235 -6.35 28.83 -28.78
N VAL A 236 -6.35 28.53 -27.48
CA VAL A 236 -5.17 28.18 -26.68
C VAL A 236 -4.54 26.87 -27.16
N VAL A 237 -5.34 25.83 -27.38
CA VAL A 237 -4.81 24.54 -27.90
C VAL A 237 -4.59 24.53 -29.41
N ASN A 238 -4.87 25.63 -30.12
CA ASN A 238 -4.54 25.83 -31.54
C ASN A 238 -5.03 24.69 -32.47
N HIS A 239 -6.30 24.27 -32.28
CA HIS A 239 -6.96 23.27 -33.14
C HIS A 239 -8.02 23.94 -34.01
N ASP A 240 -8.04 23.62 -35.30
CA ASP A 240 -8.91 24.26 -36.31
C ASP A 240 -10.07 23.38 -36.76
N PHE A 241 -9.94 22.06 -36.59
CA PHE A 241 -11.01 21.10 -36.82
C PHE A 241 -11.18 20.13 -35.65
N VAL A 242 -12.41 19.94 -35.19
CA VAL A 242 -12.76 18.99 -34.13
C VAL A 242 -13.90 18.08 -34.58
N SER A 243 -13.83 16.81 -34.17
CA SER A 243 -14.75 15.76 -34.64
C SER A 243 -15.05 14.71 -33.57
N ASP A 244 -16.25 14.14 -33.69
CA ASP A 244 -16.80 13.13 -32.78
C ASP A 244 -17.00 13.69 -31.35
N MET A 245 -17.25 12.82 -30.36
CA MET A 245 -17.74 13.25 -29.04
C MET A 245 -16.81 14.26 -28.33
N PRO A 246 -17.35 15.30 -27.67
CA PRO A 246 -18.76 15.60 -27.38
C PRO A 246 -19.49 16.48 -28.41
N ILE A 247 -18.91 16.73 -29.59
CA ILE A 247 -19.35 17.81 -30.49
C ILE A 247 -20.79 17.61 -31.00
N GLN A 248 -21.28 16.37 -31.10
CA GLN A 248 -22.64 16.09 -31.57
C GLN A 248 -23.75 16.59 -30.64
N THR A 249 -23.55 16.60 -29.32
CA THR A 249 -24.59 17.10 -28.39
C THR A 249 -24.45 18.58 -28.08
N ARG A 250 -23.27 19.19 -28.35
CA ARG A 250 -22.93 20.57 -27.94
C ARG A 250 -22.69 21.56 -29.08
N TYR A 251 -22.93 21.21 -30.34
CA TYR A 251 -22.63 22.10 -31.48
C TYR A 251 -23.24 23.51 -31.38
N LYS A 252 -24.42 23.64 -30.77
CA LYS A 252 -25.11 24.94 -30.51
C LYS A 252 -24.35 25.83 -29.51
N GLU A 253 -23.56 25.24 -28.61
CA GLU A 253 -22.66 25.95 -27.68
C GLU A 253 -21.37 26.38 -28.39
N TYR A 254 -20.80 25.50 -29.23
CA TYR A 254 -19.60 25.78 -30.00
C TYR A 254 -19.83 26.85 -31.09
N ASP A 255 -21.02 26.91 -31.70
CA ASP A 255 -21.42 28.01 -32.60
C ASP A 255 -21.39 29.38 -31.90
N LYS A 256 -21.98 29.45 -30.69
CA LYS A 256 -21.95 30.67 -29.86
C LYS A 256 -20.54 31.04 -29.38
N LYS A 257 -19.71 30.05 -29.03
CA LYS A 257 -18.33 30.25 -28.54
C LYS A 257 -17.37 30.64 -29.67
N TYR A 258 -17.61 30.15 -30.89
CA TYR A 258 -16.77 30.39 -32.06
C TYR A 258 -17.61 30.86 -33.27
N PRO A 259 -18.17 32.08 -33.22
CA PRO A 259 -19.03 32.60 -34.27
C PRO A 259 -18.29 32.74 -35.61
N GLY A 260 -18.98 32.38 -36.70
CA GLY A 260 -18.42 32.26 -38.05
C GLY A 260 -17.76 30.91 -38.35
N SER A 261 -17.94 29.91 -37.47
CA SER A 261 -17.49 28.53 -37.73
C SER A 261 -18.33 27.81 -38.78
N LYS A 262 -17.73 26.82 -39.44
CA LYS A 262 -18.43 25.90 -40.36
C LYS A 262 -18.69 24.54 -39.72
N PHE A 263 -19.77 23.89 -40.11
CA PHE A 263 -20.24 22.62 -39.56
C PHE A 263 -20.38 21.56 -40.65
N ILE A 264 -20.01 20.31 -40.33
CA ILE A 264 -20.09 19.17 -41.24
C ILE A 264 -20.88 18.05 -40.57
N LEU A 265 -22.10 17.83 -41.03
CA LEU A 265 -22.94 16.69 -40.65
C LEU A 265 -22.61 15.51 -41.57
N THR A 266 -21.81 14.57 -41.05
CA THR A 266 -21.62 13.28 -41.71
C THR A 266 -22.85 12.40 -41.50
N VAL A 267 -23.42 11.91 -42.60
CA VAL A 267 -24.59 11.02 -42.63
C VAL A 267 -24.23 9.70 -43.29
N ARG A 268 -25.12 8.71 -43.18
CA ARG A 268 -24.96 7.38 -43.74
C ARG A 268 -26.34 6.75 -44.00
N ASN A 269 -26.47 5.85 -44.97
CA ASN A 269 -27.66 4.99 -45.07
C ASN A 269 -27.99 4.34 -43.71
N LYS A 270 -29.21 4.57 -43.20
CA LYS A 270 -29.62 4.31 -41.82
C LYS A 270 -29.51 2.84 -41.42
N GLU A 271 -30.00 1.91 -42.24
CA GLU A 271 -29.88 0.46 -41.98
C GLU A 271 -28.40 0.03 -41.86
N SER A 272 -27.55 0.53 -42.77
CA SER A 272 -26.11 0.24 -42.74
C SER A 272 -25.40 0.85 -41.53
N TRP A 273 -25.90 1.99 -41.02
CA TRP A 273 -25.40 2.65 -39.81
C TRP A 273 -25.84 1.89 -38.55
N LEU A 274 -27.12 1.53 -38.44
CA LEU A 274 -27.67 0.69 -37.36
C LEU A 274 -26.89 -0.62 -37.25
N LYS A 275 -26.68 -1.33 -38.37
CA LYS A 275 -25.84 -2.55 -38.41
C LYS A 275 -24.36 -2.31 -38.00
N SER A 276 -23.86 -1.08 -38.13
CA SER A 276 -22.51 -0.71 -37.67
C SER A 276 -22.48 -0.39 -36.17
N CYS A 277 -23.51 0.28 -35.66
CA CYS A 277 -23.73 0.54 -34.24
C CYS A 277 -24.00 -0.76 -33.46
N SER A 278 -24.85 -1.64 -33.99
CA SER A 278 -25.17 -2.96 -33.41
C SER A 278 -23.99 -3.94 -33.39
N LYS A 279 -22.87 -3.63 -34.03
CA LYS A 279 -21.60 -4.36 -33.89
C LYS A 279 -20.59 -3.64 -32.97
N HIS A 280 -20.66 -2.31 -32.88
CA HIS A 280 -19.70 -1.51 -32.12
C HIS A 280 -20.13 -1.22 -30.68
N PHE A 281 -21.43 -1.22 -30.42
CA PHE A 281 -22.06 -0.89 -29.14
C PHE A 281 -22.93 -2.04 -28.59
N ARG A 282 -22.85 -3.24 -29.19
CA ARG A 282 -23.63 -4.41 -28.76
C ARG A 282 -23.43 -4.75 -27.30
N ASP A 283 -22.17 -4.74 -26.89
CA ASP A 283 -21.76 -5.14 -25.56
C ASP A 283 -21.84 -3.91 -24.64
N LEU A 284 -22.39 -4.11 -23.44
CA LEU A 284 -22.39 -3.09 -22.38
C LEU A 284 -20.96 -2.61 -22.14
N VAL A 285 -20.76 -1.30 -22.13
CA VAL A 285 -19.39 -0.76 -21.98
C VAL A 285 -18.95 -0.91 -20.54
N ARG A 286 -17.86 -1.68 -20.36
CA ARG A 286 -17.27 -1.99 -19.06
C ARG A 286 -16.79 -0.75 -18.30
N ASP A 287 -16.28 0.25 -19.02
CA ASP A 287 -15.91 1.56 -18.45
C ASP A 287 -17.06 2.57 -18.61
N LYS A 288 -17.99 2.55 -17.65
CA LYS A 288 -19.08 3.52 -17.55
C LYS A 288 -18.64 4.90 -17.04
N ASN A 289 -17.37 5.06 -16.64
CA ASN A 289 -16.81 6.32 -16.17
C ASN A 289 -16.18 7.14 -17.30
N SER A 290 -15.80 6.49 -18.41
CA SER A 290 -15.29 7.13 -19.62
C SER A 290 -16.16 8.32 -20.08
N LEU A 291 -15.51 9.43 -20.43
CA LEU A 291 -16.23 10.58 -21.01
C LEU A 291 -16.92 10.21 -22.33
N ARG A 292 -16.34 9.30 -23.13
CA ARG A 292 -17.00 8.74 -24.33
C ARG A 292 -18.25 7.93 -24.01
N TYR A 293 -18.27 7.23 -22.87
CA TYR A 293 -19.47 6.56 -22.39
C TYR A 293 -20.53 7.58 -22.02
N LYS A 294 -20.18 8.56 -21.17
CA LYS A 294 -21.11 9.58 -20.66
C LYS A 294 -21.76 10.37 -21.79
N TYR A 295 -20.98 10.85 -22.76
CA TYR A 295 -21.53 11.56 -23.92
C TYR A 295 -22.40 10.68 -24.82
N ARG A 296 -22.13 9.37 -24.90
CA ARG A 296 -23.02 8.44 -25.60
C ARG A 296 -24.34 8.26 -24.86
N ILE A 297 -24.32 8.07 -23.53
CA ILE A 297 -25.55 8.01 -22.72
C ILE A 297 -26.33 9.33 -22.79
N GLU A 298 -25.65 10.48 -22.81
CA GLU A 298 -26.27 11.80 -23.01
C GLU A 298 -27.02 11.88 -24.35
N GLN A 299 -26.52 11.21 -25.39
CA GLN A 299 -27.07 11.23 -26.75
C GLN A 299 -28.13 10.13 -27.03
N THR A 300 -28.01 8.95 -26.41
CA THR A 300 -28.91 7.80 -26.66
C THR A 300 -29.81 7.43 -25.48
N GLY A 301 -29.52 7.92 -24.27
CA GLY A 301 -30.25 7.58 -23.04
C GLY A 301 -30.05 6.14 -22.53
N ILE A 302 -29.28 5.30 -23.22
CA ILE A 302 -29.17 3.85 -22.95
C ILE A 302 -27.74 3.34 -22.97
N ASP A 303 -27.46 2.33 -22.15
CA ASP A 303 -26.22 1.56 -22.20
C ASP A 303 -26.33 0.38 -23.17
N GLY A 304 -25.27 0.11 -23.92
CA GLY A 304 -25.26 -0.85 -25.02
C GLY A 304 -25.90 -0.31 -26.31
N TYR A 305 -26.65 -1.17 -26.99
CA TYR A 305 -27.34 -0.90 -28.25
C TYR A 305 -28.77 -1.42 -28.20
N ASP A 306 -29.71 -0.53 -28.50
CA ASP A 306 -31.09 -0.85 -28.86
C ASP A 306 -31.37 -0.24 -30.23
N GLU A 307 -32.01 -1.00 -31.11
CA GLU A 307 -32.18 -0.59 -32.51
C GLU A 307 -33.18 0.56 -32.66
N ASP A 308 -34.30 0.54 -31.92
CA ASP A 308 -35.34 1.57 -31.99
C ASP A 308 -34.84 2.89 -31.39
N VAL A 309 -34.11 2.84 -30.27
CA VAL A 309 -33.50 4.01 -29.65
C VAL A 309 -32.45 4.64 -30.57
N PHE A 310 -31.51 3.85 -31.11
CA PHE A 310 -30.51 4.38 -32.04
C PHE A 310 -31.14 4.89 -33.34
N SER A 311 -32.17 4.20 -33.84
CA SER A 311 -32.96 4.60 -35.00
C SER A 311 -33.63 5.96 -34.81
N LYS A 312 -34.23 6.19 -33.63
CA LYS A 312 -34.84 7.47 -33.25
C LYS A 312 -33.80 8.58 -33.05
N THR A 313 -32.72 8.31 -32.31
CA THR A 313 -31.62 9.28 -32.10
C THR A 313 -31.01 9.73 -33.43
N TYR A 314 -30.90 8.83 -34.42
CA TYR A 314 -30.37 9.16 -35.74
C TYR A 314 -31.24 10.17 -36.49
N ASP A 315 -32.55 9.91 -36.59
CA ASP A 315 -33.48 10.81 -37.28
C ASP A 315 -33.60 12.15 -36.54
N GLN A 316 -33.75 12.10 -35.21
CA GLN A 316 -33.89 13.28 -34.37
C GLN A 316 -32.66 14.20 -34.50
N HIS A 317 -31.45 13.65 -34.45
CA HIS A 317 -30.23 14.46 -34.58
C HIS A 317 -30.12 15.14 -35.95
N ILE A 318 -30.46 14.44 -37.03
CA ILE A 318 -30.40 15.01 -38.38
C ILE A 318 -31.43 16.13 -38.56
N GLU A 319 -32.67 15.94 -38.12
CA GLU A 319 -33.70 16.97 -38.25
C GLU A 319 -33.45 18.16 -37.31
N GLU A 320 -32.96 17.93 -36.08
CA GLU A 320 -32.54 19.02 -35.18
C GLU A 320 -31.40 19.87 -35.75
N VAL A 321 -30.41 19.24 -36.39
CA VAL A 321 -29.30 19.94 -37.05
C VAL A 321 -29.82 20.74 -38.26
N LYS A 322 -30.63 20.13 -39.13
CA LYS A 322 -31.23 20.84 -40.28
C LYS A 322 -32.05 22.04 -39.84
N GLU A 323 -32.96 21.88 -38.88
CA GLU A 323 -33.82 22.98 -38.41
C GLU A 323 -32.99 24.10 -37.76
N TYR A 324 -31.93 23.75 -37.02
CA TYR A 324 -31.02 24.75 -36.43
C TYR A 324 -30.23 25.55 -37.48
N PHE A 325 -29.81 24.93 -38.59
CA PHE A 325 -29.05 25.59 -39.67
C PHE A 325 -29.90 26.10 -40.85
N LYS A 326 -31.23 25.94 -40.81
CA LYS A 326 -32.19 26.25 -41.89
C LYS A 326 -32.11 27.65 -42.50
N ASN A 327 -31.68 28.65 -41.71
CA ASN A 327 -31.51 30.04 -42.18
C ASN A 327 -30.03 30.41 -42.42
N ARG A 328 -29.13 29.43 -42.39
CA ARG A 328 -27.67 29.56 -42.51
C ARG A 328 -27.05 28.30 -43.14
N GLU A 329 -27.69 27.78 -44.19
CA GLU A 329 -27.29 26.54 -44.87
C GLU A 329 -25.86 26.61 -45.43
N VAL A 330 -25.36 27.82 -45.74
CA VAL A 330 -23.98 28.08 -46.17
C VAL A 330 -22.91 27.71 -45.13
N ASP A 331 -23.30 27.60 -43.85
CA ASP A 331 -22.43 27.20 -42.74
C ASP A 331 -22.50 25.70 -42.44
N LEU A 332 -23.36 24.93 -43.13
CA LEU A 332 -23.57 23.48 -42.92
C LEU A 332 -23.34 22.66 -44.20
N LEU A 333 -22.38 21.73 -44.16
CA LEU A 333 -22.25 20.66 -45.15
C LEU A 333 -22.88 19.36 -44.64
N ILE A 334 -23.79 18.77 -45.43
CA ILE A 334 -24.27 17.40 -45.22
C ILE A 334 -23.58 16.47 -46.24
N ILE A 335 -22.94 15.40 -45.78
CA ILE A 335 -22.08 14.54 -46.63
C ILE A 335 -22.20 13.05 -46.28
N ASP A 336 -22.42 12.17 -47.27
CA ASP A 336 -22.40 10.71 -47.09
C ASP A 336 -21.13 10.09 -47.68
N ILE A 337 -20.07 10.09 -46.87
CA ILE A 337 -18.76 9.53 -47.21
C ILE A 337 -18.85 8.00 -47.45
N CYS A 338 -19.87 7.33 -46.89
CA CYS A 338 -20.08 5.90 -47.08
C CYS A 338 -20.76 5.58 -48.43
N ALA A 339 -21.60 6.48 -48.94
CA ALA A 339 -22.23 6.37 -50.26
C ALA A 339 -21.33 6.83 -51.42
N GLY A 340 -20.22 7.52 -51.12
CA GLY A 340 -19.19 7.90 -52.11
C GLY A 340 -18.92 9.39 -52.21
N ASP A 341 -19.57 10.24 -51.41
CA ASP A 341 -19.18 11.64 -51.31
C ASP A 341 -17.73 11.76 -50.80
N GLY A 342 -17.00 12.76 -51.28
CA GLY A 342 -15.58 12.91 -50.99
C GLY A 342 -15.06 14.31 -51.22
N TRP A 343 -13.97 14.43 -51.97
CA TRP A 343 -13.23 15.68 -52.07
C TRP A 343 -14.02 16.82 -52.68
N ASP A 344 -14.82 16.59 -53.72
CA ASP A 344 -15.46 17.67 -54.47
C ASP A 344 -16.37 18.51 -53.56
N LYS A 345 -17.36 17.86 -52.91
CA LYS A 345 -18.25 18.51 -51.93
C LYS A 345 -17.51 19.12 -50.74
N LEU A 346 -16.50 18.43 -50.21
CA LEU A 346 -15.75 18.91 -49.03
C LEU A 346 -14.90 20.14 -49.37
N CYS A 347 -14.24 20.14 -50.52
CA CYS A 347 -13.34 21.21 -50.94
C CYS A 347 -14.11 22.42 -51.47
N GLU A 348 -15.24 22.20 -52.17
CA GLU A 348 -16.19 23.26 -52.54
C GLU A 348 -16.68 24.02 -51.29
N PHE A 349 -17.19 23.29 -50.29
CA PHE A 349 -17.68 23.88 -49.04
C PHE A 349 -16.60 24.63 -48.26
N LEU A 350 -15.36 24.15 -48.27
CA LEU A 350 -14.23 24.76 -47.54
C LEU A 350 -13.45 25.80 -48.34
N GLY A 351 -13.73 25.99 -49.63
CA GLY A 351 -12.96 26.87 -50.52
C GLY A 351 -11.51 26.39 -50.70
N LYS A 352 -11.31 25.08 -50.93
CA LYS A 352 -9.99 24.44 -51.09
C LYS A 352 -9.85 23.80 -52.47
N GLU A 353 -8.61 23.59 -52.91
CA GLU A 353 -8.33 22.78 -54.10
C GLU A 353 -8.50 21.28 -53.78
N VAL A 354 -9.03 20.52 -54.74
CA VAL A 354 -9.22 19.06 -54.63
C VAL A 354 -7.86 18.33 -54.64
N PRO A 355 -7.52 17.57 -53.58
CA PRO A 355 -6.27 16.79 -53.55
C PRO A 355 -6.23 15.71 -54.63
N LYS A 356 -5.06 15.51 -55.26
CA LYS A 356 -4.83 14.48 -56.30
C LYS A 356 -4.83 13.02 -55.79
N GLN A 357 -5.07 12.80 -54.49
CA GLN A 357 -5.07 11.49 -53.84
C GLN A 357 -6.50 11.03 -53.55
N PRO A 358 -6.81 9.73 -53.48
CA PRO A 358 -8.15 9.26 -53.13
C PRO A 358 -8.59 9.74 -51.74
N PHE A 359 -9.89 9.92 -51.54
CA PHE A 359 -10.44 10.30 -50.23
C PHE A 359 -10.12 9.20 -49.18
N PRO A 360 -9.62 9.55 -47.99
CA PRO A 360 -9.16 8.57 -47.00
C PRO A 360 -10.32 7.69 -46.48
N LYS A 361 -10.02 6.40 -46.26
CA LYS A 361 -10.99 5.40 -45.79
C LYS A 361 -10.51 4.73 -44.50
N GLU A 362 -10.84 5.34 -43.37
CA GLU A 362 -10.45 4.87 -42.05
C GLU A 362 -11.44 3.88 -41.44
N ASN A 363 -10.96 2.99 -40.58
CA ASN A 363 -11.77 2.02 -39.81
C ASN A 363 -12.69 1.10 -40.65
N VAL A 364 -12.33 0.83 -41.91
CA VAL A 364 -13.00 -0.19 -42.73
C VAL A 364 -12.61 -1.58 -42.20
N SER A 365 -13.60 -2.39 -41.81
CA SER A 365 -13.34 -3.80 -41.48
C SER A 365 -12.77 -4.50 -42.71
N LYS A 366 -11.67 -5.27 -42.56
CA LYS A 366 -11.09 -6.08 -43.64
C LYS A 366 -12.10 -7.12 -44.15
N SER A 367 -12.96 -6.72 -45.10
CA SER A 367 -13.48 -7.63 -46.09
C SER A 367 -12.28 -8.21 -46.84
N LYS A 368 -12.29 -9.51 -47.12
CA LYS A 368 -11.30 -10.12 -48.01
C LYS A 368 -11.29 -9.30 -49.30
N GLN A 369 -10.11 -8.82 -49.72
CA GLN A 369 -9.95 -8.40 -51.10
C GLN A 369 -10.31 -9.60 -51.98
N ALA A 370 -11.38 -9.46 -52.76
CA ALA A 370 -11.61 -10.36 -53.88
C ALA A 370 -10.58 -10.00 -54.95
N SER A 371 -9.43 -10.67 -54.92
CA SER A 371 -8.51 -10.69 -56.05
C SER A 371 -9.20 -11.39 -57.21
N SER A 372 -9.23 -10.70 -58.35
CA SER A 372 -9.89 -11.16 -59.57
C SER A 372 -9.26 -12.45 -60.13
N VAL A 373 -10.06 -13.51 -60.25
CA VAL A 373 -9.83 -14.58 -61.21
C VAL A 373 -11.14 -14.85 -61.96
N VAL A 374 -11.05 -14.91 -63.28
CA VAL A 374 -12.16 -15.13 -64.20
C VAL A 374 -12.47 -16.63 -64.29
N THR A 375 -13.74 -17.01 -64.13
CA THR A 375 -14.30 -18.22 -64.77
C THR A 375 -15.76 -17.98 -65.20
N GLN A 376 -16.10 -18.57 -66.35
CA GLN A 376 -17.42 -18.55 -66.99
C GLN A 376 -18.37 -19.64 -66.39
N PRO A 377 -19.68 -19.60 -66.65
CA PRO A 377 -20.70 -20.41 -65.96
C PRO A 377 -20.93 -21.80 -66.60
N VAL A 378 -22.06 -22.48 -66.25
CA VAL A 378 -22.68 -23.73 -66.80
C VAL A 378 -22.39 -25.01 -65.97
N PRO A 379 -23.37 -25.92 -65.67
CA PRO A 379 -24.84 -25.75 -65.50
C PRO A 379 -25.48 -26.67 -64.41
N GLU A 380 -26.80 -26.87 -64.52
CA GLU A 380 -27.69 -27.88 -63.92
C GLU A 380 -27.18 -29.34 -63.95
N ASP A 381 -27.52 -30.19 -62.95
CA ASP A 381 -28.60 -31.21 -63.05
C ASP A 381 -28.61 -32.28 -61.91
N PHE A 382 -29.82 -32.76 -61.54
CA PHE A 382 -30.20 -34.10 -60.98
C PHE A 382 -29.61 -34.61 -59.63
N ASP A 383 -30.21 -35.54 -58.85
CA ASP A 383 -31.61 -36.00 -58.63
C ASP A 383 -31.65 -36.99 -57.41
N LYS A 384 -32.85 -37.22 -56.84
CA LYS A 384 -33.34 -38.37 -55.99
C LYS A 384 -32.51 -39.04 -54.86
N ASN A 385 -33.11 -38.96 -53.66
CA ASN A 385 -33.75 -40.06 -52.88
C ASN A 385 -33.11 -41.45 -52.65
N GLN A 386 -33.32 -41.93 -51.40
CA GLN A 386 -33.50 -43.34 -50.96
C GLN A 386 -32.29 -44.28 -51.08
N ASP A 387 -32.13 -45.36 -50.30
CA ASP A 387 -32.76 -45.86 -49.07
C ASP A 387 -31.75 -46.86 -48.46
N LEU A 388 -31.94 -47.33 -47.21
CA LEU A 388 -31.75 -48.76 -46.87
C LEU A 388 -32.18 -49.06 -45.42
N ALA A 389 -33.05 -50.06 -45.26
CA ALA A 389 -33.56 -50.54 -43.98
C ALA A 389 -32.73 -51.71 -43.43
N ASN A 390 -32.86 -52.01 -42.12
CA ASN A 390 -33.33 -53.31 -41.62
C ASN A 390 -33.36 -53.39 -40.07
N SER A 391 -34.50 -53.83 -39.54
CA SER A 391 -34.70 -54.41 -38.18
C SER A 391 -34.38 -55.95 -38.25
N PRO A 392 -34.43 -56.81 -37.19
CA PRO A 392 -35.28 -56.73 -35.98
C PRO A 392 -34.80 -57.33 -34.62
N GLU A 393 -35.44 -56.87 -33.54
CA GLU A 393 -36.07 -57.62 -32.41
C GLU A 393 -35.38 -58.76 -31.58
N LEU A 394 -35.22 -58.45 -30.27
CA LEU A 394 -35.84 -59.10 -29.08
C LEU A 394 -35.33 -60.43 -28.41
N GLN A 395 -35.40 -60.38 -27.06
CA GLN A 395 -35.50 -61.48 -26.04
C GLN A 395 -34.20 -62.27 -25.69
N LYS A 396 -33.94 -62.71 -24.43
CA LYS A 396 -34.73 -62.74 -23.17
C LYS A 396 -33.88 -62.99 -21.89
N ALA A 397 -34.50 -62.80 -20.70
CA ALA A 397 -34.21 -63.43 -19.39
C ALA A 397 -32.94 -62.98 -18.60
N SER A 398 -32.79 -63.05 -17.27
CA SER A 398 -33.67 -63.25 -16.07
C SER A 398 -32.81 -63.19 -14.78
N ILE A 399 -33.24 -63.00 -13.52
CA ILE A 399 -34.42 -62.41 -12.82
C ILE A 399 -34.07 -62.27 -11.30
N ASN A 400 -34.53 -61.22 -10.60
CA ASN A 400 -34.64 -61.09 -9.11
C ASN A 400 -33.36 -61.12 -8.21
N SER A 401 -33.33 -60.56 -6.98
CA SER A 401 -34.28 -59.72 -6.20
C SER A 401 -33.63 -59.16 -4.91
N ASN A 402 -33.94 -57.92 -4.52
CA ASN A 402 -34.63 -57.54 -3.25
C ASN A 402 -34.45 -56.06 -2.86
N ASP A 403 -35.58 -55.32 -2.83
CA ASP A 403 -36.06 -54.47 -1.72
C ASP A 403 -35.06 -53.54 -0.97
N LYS A 404 -35.20 -52.20 -0.98
CA LYS A 404 -36.45 -51.43 -0.76
C LYS A 404 -36.36 -49.93 -1.11
N VAL A 405 -37.32 -49.50 -1.96
CA VAL A 405 -38.28 -48.38 -1.73
C VAL A 405 -37.79 -46.96 -1.34
N ASN A 406 -38.24 -45.98 -2.13
CA ASN A 406 -38.25 -44.50 -1.95
C ASN A 406 -36.91 -43.75 -2.12
N LYS A 407 -36.80 -42.63 -2.86
CA LYS A 407 -37.79 -41.80 -3.61
C LYS A 407 -37.06 -40.93 -4.66
N HIS A 408 -37.71 -40.69 -5.81
CA HIS A 408 -37.48 -39.56 -6.73
C HIS A 408 -36.11 -39.47 -7.46
N GLY A 409 -35.91 -40.31 -8.48
CA GLY A 409 -34.92 -40.00 -9.54
C GLY A 409 -35.47 -38.94 -10.50
N LYS A 410 -34.65 -37.93 -10.84
CA LYS A 410 -34.86 -37.02 -11.97
C LYS A 410 -33.82 -37.32 -13.05
N ASP A 411 -34.20 -37.12 -14.32
CA ASP A 411 -33.34 -37.38 -15.49
C ASP A 411 -31.91 -36.84 -15.37
N SER A 412 -30.94 -37.74 -15.46
CA SER A 412 -29.55 -37.41 -15.73
C SER A 412 -29.40 -37.06 -17.21
N GLY A 413 -29.62 -35.79 -17.55
CA GLY A 413 -29.66 -35.23 -18.92
C GLY A 413 -28.35 -35.26 -19.74
N TRP A 414 -27.59 -36.36 -19.65
CA TRP A 414 -26.40 -36.62 -20.46
C TRP A 414 -26.79 -37.21 -21.81
N THR A 415 -26.68 -36.41 -22.87
CA THR A 415 -26.98 -36.80 -24.24
C THR A 415 -25.70 -36.93 -25.09
N GLU A 416 -25.82 -37.51 -26.28
CA GLU A 416 -24.69 -37.64 -27.20
C GLU A 416 -24.11 -36.27 -27.60
N LYS A 417 -24.97 -35.24 -27.72
CA LYS A 417 -24.57 -33.82 -27.90
C LYS A 417 -23.76 -33.20 -26.76
N THR A 418 -23.79 -33.77 -25.55
CA THR A 418 -22.97 -33.29 -24.43
C THR A 418 -21.58 -33.94 -24.37
N LYS A 419 -21.36 -35.09 -25.04
CA LYS A 419 -20.02 -35.71 -25.12
C LYS A 419 -19.03 -34.84 -25.90
N ASP A 420 -19.46 -34.25 -27.03
CA ASP A 420 -18.60 -33.48 -27.93
C ASP A 420 -18.12 -32.13 -27.39
N LYS A 421 -18.62 -31.69 -26.23
CA LYS A 421 -18.25 -30.41 -25.60
C LYS A 421 -17.49 -30.53 -24.29
N PHE A 422 -17.34 -31.73 -23.74
CA PHE A 422 -16.63 -31.93 -22.47
C PHE A 422 -15.16 -32.28 -22.70
N ASN A 423 -14.26 -31.34 -22.36
CA ASN A 423 -12.82 -31.54 -22.40
C ASN A 423 -12.29 -31.95 -21.01
N PRO A 424 -11.95 -33.23 -20.77
CA PRO A 424 -11.49 -33.70 -19.46
C PRO A 424 -10.15 -33.09 -19.03
N ALA A 425 -9.28 -32.70 -19.97
CA ALA A 425 -8.01 -32.05 -19.63
C ALA A 425 -8.26 -30.64 -19.07
N LEU A 426 -9.14 -29.86 -19.69
CA LEU A 426 -9.54 -28.55 -19.14
C LEU A 426 -10.29 -28.70 -17.81
N TYR A 427 -11.09 -29.76 -17.63
CA TYR A 427 -11.76 -30.05 -16.36
C TYR A 427 -10.76 -30.32 -15.23
N ILE A 428 -9.72 -31.13 -15.45
CA ILE A 428 -8.66 -31.34 -14.45
C ILE A 428 -7.92 -30.03 -14.18
N ALA A 429 -7.43 -29.32 -15.21
CA ALA A 429 -6.69 -28.08 -15.05
C ALA A 429 -7.48 -26.97 -14.31
N SER A 430 -8.81 -27.02 -14.40
CA SER A 430 -9.74 -26.13 -13.73
C SER A 430 -9.93 -26.41 -12.24
N ASN A 431 -9.58 -27.61 -11.74
CA ASN A 431 -9.87 -28.02 -10.37
C ASN A 431 -8.61 -28.55 -9.68
N ALA A 432 -7.99 -27.71 -8.85
CA ALA A 432 -6.79 -28.01 -8.06
C ALA A 432 -6.82 -29.40 -7.40
N ARG A 433 -7.94 -29.75 -6.74
CA ARG A 433 -8.12 -31.07 -6.08
C ARG A 433 -8.04 -32.26 -7.05
N LEU A 434 -8.42 -32.10 -8.32
CA LEU A 434 -8.35 -33.17 -9.33
C LEU A 434 -6.93 -33.29 -9.92
N ILE A 435 -6.17 -32.19 -9.98
CA ILE A 435 -4.73 -32.22 -10.31
C ILE A 435 -3.99 -33.07 -9.27
N GLU A 436 -4.37 -32.97 -7.99
CA GLU A 436 -3.78 -33.71 -6.88
C GLU A 436 -4.29 -35.16 -6.77
N SER A 437 -5.60 -35.41 -6.97
CA SER A 437 -6.19 -36.74 -6.74
C SER A 437 -6.26 -37.67 -7.97
N ILE A 438 -6.35 -37.10 -9.18
CA ILE A 438 -6.49 -37.85 -10.45
C ILE A 438 -5.28 -37.62 -11.36
N GLY A 439 -4.68 -36.43 -11.34
CA GLY A 439 -3.60 -36.06 -12.26
C GLY A 439 -4.09 -36.00 -13.72
N TYR A 440 -3.19 -36.21 -14.69
CA TYR A 440 -3.53 -36.17 -16.12
C TYR A 440 -4.16 -37.48 -16.64
N ASP A 441 -5.21 -37.98 -15.97
CA ASP A 441 -6.02 -39.13 -16.41
C ASP A 441 -7.39 -38.64 -16.92
N LEU A 442 -7.55 -38.67 -18.24
CA LEU A 442 -8.73 -38.12 -18.91
C LEU A 442 -9.99 -38.98 -18.73
N GLU A 443 -9.86 -40.30 -18.54
CA GLU A 443 -11.00 -41.19 -18.39
C GLU A 443 -11.48 -41.25 -16.94
N ALA A 444 -10.55 -41.23 -15.97
CA ALA A 444 -10.88 -40.99 -14.57
C ALA A 444 -11.58 -39.63 -14.38
N ALA A 445 -11.13 -38.59 -15.08
CA ALA A 445 -11.78 -37.28 -15.06
C ALA A 445 -13.20 -37.28 -15.69
N ARG A 446 -13.42 -38.02 -16.79
CA ARG A 446 -14.78 -38.23 -17.33
C ARG A 446 -15.68 -38.94 -16.33
N LYS A 447 -15.18 -39.99 -15.67
CA LYS A 447 -15.93 -40.75 -14.67
C LYS A 447 -16.28 -39.88 -13.45
N HIS A 448 -15.31 -39.19 -12.87
CA HIS A 448 -15.52 -38.26 -11.77
C HIS A 448 -16.54 -37.17 -12.11
N TYR A 449 -16.50 -36.63 -13.33
CA TYR A 449 -17.50 -35.66 -13.77
C TYR A 449 -18.91 -36.26 -13.85
N LEU A 450 -19.07 -37.50 -14.30
CA LEU A 450 -20.38 -38.17 -14.36
C LEU A 450 -20.95 -38.49 -12.97
N GLU A 451 -20.11 -38.95 -12.05
CA GLU A 451 -20.52 -39.41 -10.71
C GLU A 451 -20.72 -38.25 -9.73
N GLU A 452 -19.80 -37.27 -9.72
CA GLU A 452 -19.79 -36.19 -8.72
C GLU A 452 -19.83 -34.79 -9.34
N GLY A 453 -19.01 -34.54 -10.38
CA GLY A 453 -18.81 -33.19 -10.92
C GLY A 453 -20.05 -32.56 -11.57
N TYR A 454 -20.87 -33.36 -12.26
CA TYR A 454 -22.08 -32.91 -12.96
C TYR A 454 -23.21 -32.58 -11.98
N GLN A 455 -23.44 -33.43 -10.97
CA GLN A 455 -24.49 -33.18 -9.96
C GLN A 455 -24.14 -32.00 -9.05
N ASN A 456 -22.86 -31.86 -8.69
CA ASN A 456 -22.37 -30.76 -7.86
C ASN A 456 -21.93 -29.52 -8.67
N ASN A 457 -22.16 -29.52 -9.99
CA ASN A 457 -21.96 -28.39 -10.90
C ASN A 457 -20.52 -27.80 -10.89
N TRP A 458 -19.50 -28.67 -10.87
CA TRP A 458 -18.07 -28.30 -10.85
C TRP A 458 -17.63 -27.64 -12.16
N LEU A 459 -16.63 -26.75 -12.08
CA LEU A 459 -16.14 -25.94 -13.20
C LEU A 459 -15.40 -26.81 -14.23
N ILE A 460 -15.73 -26.72 -15.52
CA ILE A 460 -15.22 -27.63 -16.57
C ILE A 460 -14.14 -27.03 -17.49
N ASP A 461 -14.06 -25.71 -17.57
CA ASP A 461 -13.26 -24.97 -18.56
C ASP A 461 -12.73 -23.63 -18.02
N LEU A 462 -12.64 -23.49 -16.69
CA LEU A 462 -12.06 -22.33 -16.00
C LEU A 462 -10.63 -22.06 -16.51
N PHE A 463 -9.77 -23.08 -16.60
CA PHE A 463 -8.38 -22.94 -17.02
C PHE A 463 -8.22 -22.50 -18.49
N ASN A 464 -7.46 -21.41 -18.71
CA ASN A 464 -7.16 -20.88 -20.05
C ASN A 464 -5.68 -21.12 -20.44
N PRO A 465 -5.38 -22.06 -21.37
CA PRO A 465 -4.02 -22.33 -21.83
C PRO A 465 -3.37 -21.20 -22.62
N GLN A 466 -4.14 -20.39 -23.36
CA GLN A 466 -3.57 -19.26 -24.12
C GLN A 466 -3.06 -18.18 -23.16
N SER A 467 -3.81 -17.90 -22.10
CA SER A 467 -3.38 -16.99 -21.03
C SER A 467 -2.14 -17.53 -20.31
N TYR A 468 -2.09 -18.83 -20.04
CA TYR A 468 -0.93 -19.50 -19.45
C TYR A 468 0.35 -19.33 -20.31
N LEU A 469 0.26 -19.61 -21.62
CA LEU A 469 1.37 -19.41 -22.55
C LEU A 469 1.79 -17.95 -22.68
N SER A 470 0.83 -17.03 -22.85
CA SER A 470 1.11 -15.60 -23.04
C SER A 470 1.85 -14.94 -21.87
N LYS A 471 1.78 -15.57 -20.68
CA LYS A 471 2.35 -15.08 -19.43
C LYS A 471 3.76 -15.61 -19.16
N TYR A 472 4.05 -16.85 -19.56
CA TYR A 472 5.31 -17.52 -19.30
C TYR A 472 6.09 -17.70 -20.59
N LYS A 473 7.08 -16.83 -20.80
CA LYS A 473 7.81 -16.72 -22.07
C LYS A 473 8.60 -17.99 -22.44
N ASP A 474 9.06 -18.73 -21.43
CA ASP A 474 9.64 -20.06 -21.60
C ASP A 474 8.62 -21.07 -22.17
N LEU A 475 7.38 -21.06 -21.67
CA LEU A 475 6.31 -21.91 -22.18
C LEU A 475 5.83 -21.47 -23.56
N SER A 476 5.70 -20.16 -23.81
CA SER A 476 5.39 -19.62 -25.15
C SER A 476 6.44 -20.02 -26.19
N ASN A 477 7.74 -20.03 -25.82
CA ASN A 477 8.81 -20.48 -26.71
C ASN A 477 8.79 -22.00 -26.91
N ALA A 478 8.43 -22.79 -25.90
CA ALA A 478 8.44 -24.25 -25.94
C ALA A 478 7.22 -24.85 -26.67
N PHE A 479 6.04 -24.25 -26.54
CA PHE A 479 4.77 -24.79 -27.04
C PHE A 479 4.14 -23.96 -28.18
N GLY A 480 4.55 -22.70 -28.39
CA GLY A 480 3.98 -21.83 -29.43
C GLY A 480 2.47 -21.61 -29.22
N ASP A 481 1.66 -22.10 -30.16
CA ASP A 481 0.19 -22.07 -30.09
C ASP A 481 -0.43 -23.42 -29.64
N ASP A 482 0.38 -24.40 -29.17
CA ASP A 482 -0.12 -25.69 -28.67
C ASP A 482 -0.80 -25.57 -27.30
N LEU A 483 -2.09 -25.22 -27.34
CA LEU A 483 -2.96 -25.13 -26.16
C LEU A 483 -3.16 -26.48 -25.44
N GLY A 484 -3.04 -27.60 -26.16
CA GLY A 484 -3.16 -28.94 -25.59
C GLY A 484 -1.93 -29.30 -24.76
N GLY A 485 -0.75 -29.10 -25.33
CA GLY A 485 0.54 -29.21 -24.64
C GLY A 485 0.62 -28.30 -23.41
N ALA A 486 0.17 -27.05 -23.53
CA ALA A 486 0.13 -26.10 -22.43
C ALA A 486 -0.78 -26.54 -21.26
N THR A 487 -1.98 -27.05 -21.57
CA THR A 487 -2.92 -27.58 -20.56
C THR A 487 -2.31 -28.79 -19.85
N ARG A 488 -1.68 -29.70 -20.60
CA ARG A 488 -0.99 -30.87 -20.03
C ARG A 488 0.19 -30.47 -19.16
N HIS A 489 1.01 -29.51 -19.60
CA HIS A 489 2.13 -28.99 -18.83
C HIS A 489 1.67 -28.44 -17.48
N TYR A 490 0.58 -27.66 -17.46
CA TYR A 490 0.05 -27.08 -16.22
C TYR A 490 -0.35 -28.15 -15.20
N ILE A 491 -1.07 -29.20 -15.63
CA ILE A 491 -1.52 -30.28 -14.74
C ILE A 491 -0.35 -31.11 -14.21
N VAL A 492 0.63 -31.45 -15.07
CA VAL A 492 1.70 -32.37 -14.68
C VAL A 492 2.78 -31.65 -13.85
N ASN A 493 3.15 -30.43 -14.24
CA ASN A 493 4.28 -29.68 -13.68
C ASN A 493 3.85 -28.30 -13.13
N GLY A 494 3.20 -27.48 -13.96
CA GLY A 494 3.02 -26.05 -13.72
C GLY A 494 2.29 -25.69 -12.41
N TYR A 495 1.29 -26.48 -12.02
CA TYR A 495 0.58 -26.32 -10.75
C TYR A 495 1.50 -26.55 -9.54
N LYS A 496 2.36 -27.59 -9.58
CA LYS A 496 3.32 -27.89 -8.51
C LYS A 496 4.46 -26.88 -8.45
N GLU A 497 4.83 -26.30 -9.58
CA GLU A 497 5.78 -25.18 -9.70
C GLU A 497 5.19 -23.83 -9.22
N GLY A 498 3.92 -23.79 -8.76
CA GLY A 498 3.27 -22.56 -8.33
C GLY A 498 2.96 -21.57 -9.47
N ARG A 499 3.04 -22.00 -10.73
CA ARG A 499 2.72 -21.16 -11.88
C ARG A 499 1.21 -20.93 -11.97
N PHE A 500 0.80 -19.75 -12.43
CA PHE A 500 -0.60 -19.33 -12.45
C PHE A 500 -0.97 -18.62 -13.75
N TRP A 501 -2.10 -19.05 -14.33
CA TRP A 501 -2.45 -18.82 -15.73
C TRP A 501 -3.38 -17.62 -15.97
N THR A 502 -3.93 -17.00 -14.93
CA THR A 502 -4.68 -15.73 -15.04
C THR A 502 -3.85 -14.53 -14.63
N ASN A 503 -4.26 -13.35 -15.09
CA ASN A 503 -4.03 -12.07 -14.41
C ASN A 503 -5.35 -11.60 -13.74
N ASN A 504 -5.89 -12.50 -12.89
CA ASN A 504 -7.03 -12.34 -11.97
C ASN A 504 -8.49 -12.23 -12.48
N LEU A 505 -9.38 -12.76 -11.62
CA LEU A 505 -10.84 -12.51 -11.45
C LEU A 505 -11.88 -12.90 -12.53
N SER A 506 -11.54 -13.12 -13.80
CA SER A 506 -12.54 -13.12 -14.89
C SER A 506 -13.45 -14.35 -15.08
N VAL A 507 -13.48 -15.35 -14.19
CA VAL A 507 -14.30 -16.58 -14.37
C VAL A 507 -15.45 -16.70 -13.37
N VAL A 508 -15.40 -15.96 -12.25
CA VAL A 508 -16.56 -15.82 -11.35
C VAL A 508 -17.72 -15.09 -12.08
N GLU A 509 -17.41 -14.20 -13.02
CA GLU A 509 -18.40 -13.42 -13.78
C GLU A 509 -19.24 -14.26 -14.75
N ALA A 510 -18.74 -15.40 -15.23
CA ALA A 510 -19.46 -16.26 -16.20
C ALA A 510 -20.61 -17.05 -15.55
N VAL A 511 -20.44 -17.44 -14.28
CA VAL A 511 -21.47 -18.15 -13.50
C VAL A 511 -22.64 -17.21 -13.11
N LEU A 512 -22.38 -15.91 -13.06
CA LEU A 512 -23.35 -14.89 -12.62
C LEU A 512 -24.35 -14.42 -13.69
N GLN A 513 -24.27 -14.89 -14.94
CA GLN A 513 -25.24 -14.51 -16.01
C GLN A 513 -26.58 -15.27 -15.98
N ARG A 514 -26.98 -15.83 -14.83
CA ARG A 514 -28.36 -16.30 -14.59
C ARG A 514 -29.02 -15.47 -13.49
N GLU A 515 -29.34 -14.23 -13.87
CA GLU A 515 -30.36 -13.36 -13.23
C GLU A 515 -31.69 -14.13 -13.05
N PRO A 516 -32.53 -13.83 -12.02
CA PRO A 516 -32.76 -12.46 -11.57
C PRO A 516 -32.56 -12.15 -10.08
N GLU A 517 -32.35 -10.86 -9.83
CA GLU A 517 -32.36 -10.14 -8.54
C GLU A 517 -31.08 -10.22 -7.68
N HIS A 518 -30.30 -9.13 -7.73
CA HIS A 518 -29.20 -8.81 -6.82
C HIS A 518 -29.62 -8.66 -5.34
N LYS A 519 -29.89 -9.78 -4.67
CA LYS A 519 -29.92 -9.89 -3.19
C LYS A 519 -29.16 -11.11 -2.64
N GLY A 520 -28.57 -11.96 -3.48
CA GLY A 520 -27.87 -13.19 -3.09
C GLY A 520 -26.47 -12.98 -2.47
N ALA A 521 -25.43 -12.89 -3.30
CA ALA A 521 -24.03 -13.05 -2.86
C ALA A 521 -23.54 -12.11 -1.73
N ARG A 522 -23.98 -10.84 -1.69
CA ARG A 522 -23.67 -9.94 -0.55
C ARG A 522 -24.39 -10.38 0.73
N LYS A 523 -25.66 -10.78 0.63
CA LYS A 523 -26.44 -11.32 1.75
C LYS A 523 -25.85 -12.65 2.21
N GLU A 524 -25.32 -13.47 1.32
CA GLU A 524 -24.75 -14.77 1.63
C GLU A 524 -23.36 -14.65 2.27
N LYS A 525 -22.48 -13.77 1.77
CA LYS A 525 -21.24 -13.40 2.48
C LYS A 525 -21.54 -12.77 3.85
N PHE A 526 -22.51 -11.84 3.94
CA PHE A 526 -22.95 -11.28 5.21
C PHE A 526 -23.49 -12.36 6.15
N LEU A 527 -24.40 -13.24 5.71
CA LEU A 527 -24.95 -14.31 6.55
C LEU A 527 -23.89 -15.34 6.93
N THR A 528 -22.87 -15.55 6.11
CA THR A 528 -21.76 -16.46 6.45
C THR A 528 -20.88 -15.83 7.53
N ALA A 529 -20.45 -14.58 7.34
CA ALA A 529 -19.71 -13.83 8.36
C ALA A 529 -20.54 -13.68 9.65
N TRP A 530 -21.82 -13.31 9.56
CA TRP A 530 -22.72 -13.15 10.70
C TRP A 530 -22.99 -14.48 11.44
N LYS A 531 -23.12 -15.61 10.73
CA LYS A 531 -23.18 -16.94 11.36
C LYS A 531 -21.85 -17.35 12.00
N MET A 532 -20.70 -16.98 11.40
CA MET A 532 -19.39 -17.17 12.01
C MET A 532 -19.24 -16.34 13.29
N LEU A 533 -19.73 -15.09 13.29
CA LEU A 533 -19.82 -14.21 14.46
C LEU A 533 -20.92 -14.60 15.46
N GLN A 534 -21.73 -15.61 15.15
CA GLN A 534 -22.62 -16.27 16.11
C GLN A 534 -22.01 -17.56 16.68
N ASN A 535 -20.85 -18.02 16.19
CA ASN A 535 -20.16 -19.17 16.75
C ASN A 535 -19.43 -18.76 18.04
N PRO A 536 -19.81 -19.30 19.22
CA PRO A 536 -19.21 -18.90 20.50
C PRO A 536 -17.70 -19.15 20.54
N GLN A 537 -17.19 -20.21 19.91
CA GLN A 537 -15.76 -20.55 19.93
C GLN A 537 -14.91 -19.54 19.15
N VAL A 538 -15.37 -19.18 17.94
CA VAL A 538 -14.71 -18.16 17.10
C VAL A 538 -14.70 -16.81 17.80
N ASN A 539 -15.82 -16.43 18.43
CA ASN A 539 -15.89 -15.22 19.25
C ASN A 539 -14.92 -15.27 20.44
N THR A 540 -14.84 -16.38 21.17
CA THR A 540 -13.90 -16.50 22.31
C THR A 540 -12.45 -16.38 21.85
N GLU A 541 -12.07 -16.92 20.69
CA GLU A 541 -10.71 -16.80 20.17
C GLU A 541 -10.39 -15.36 19.71
N ILE A 542 -11.31 -14.71 18.98
CA ILE A 542 -11.14 -13.32 18.53
C ILE A 542 -11.11 -12.36 19.73
N LEU A 543 -12.01 -12.52 20.71
CA LEU A 543 -12.09 -11.67 21.89
C LEU A 543 -10.90 -11.88 22.84
N SER A 544 -10.39 -13.10 23.00
CA SER A 544 -9.17 -13.32 23.80
C SER A 544 -7.94 -12.67 23.15
N LYS A 545 -7.77 -12.81 21.83
CA LYS A 545 -6.73 -12.09 21.06
C LYS A 545 -6.90 -10.56 21.10
N ALA A 546 -8.12 -10.05 21.19
CA ALA A 546 -8.38 -8.61 21.34
C ALA A 546 -7.96 -8.08 22.72
N MET A 547 -8.25 -8.85 23.78
CA MET A 547 -7.97 -8.49 25.17
C MET A 547 -6.47 -8.51 25.52
N THR A 548 -5.63 -9.15 24.71
CA THR A 548 -4.16 -9.16 24.88
C THR A 548 -3.44 -7.97 24.19
N ASN A 549 -4.16 -7.15 23.42
CA ASN A 549 -3.56 -6.11 22.58
C ASN A 549 -3.57 -4.72 23.23
N ARG A 550 -2.53 -3.93 22.93
CA ARG A 550 -2.51 -2.49 23.24
C ARG A 550 -3.45 -1.71 22.32
N ILE A 551 -4.12 -0.70 22.88
CA ILE A 551 -4.88 0.31 22.12
C ILE A 551 -4.01 1.55 21.88
N GLY A 552 -4.04 2.10 20.67
CA GLY A 552 -3.45 3.40 20.36
C GLY A 552 -4.53 4.46 20.33
N ILE A 553 -4.44 5.49 21.17
CA ILE A 553 -5.43 6.57 21.28
C ILE A 553 -4.82 7.85 20.74
N GLY A 554 -5.33 8.32 19.60
CA GLY A 554 -4.98 9.59 18.97
C GLY A 554 -6.04 10.64 19.25
N VAL A 555 -5.72 11.62 20.10
CA VAL A 555 -6.63 12.72 20.46
C VAL A 555 -6.42 13.89 19.52
N ILE A 556 -7.49 14.35 18.86
CA ILE A 556 -7.44 15.37 17.81
C ILE A 556 -7.94 16.71 18.37
N THR A 557 -7.12 17.75 18.25
CA THR A 557 -7.43 19.07 18.81
C THR A 557 -6.94 20.24 17.93
N TYR A 558 -7.57 21.41 18.12
CA TYR A 558 -7.13 22.71 17.58
C TYR A 558 -7.84 23.86 18.34
N ASN A 559 -7.06 24.71 19.00
CA ASN A 559 -7.51 25.87 19.80
C ASN A 559 -8.64 25.54 20.80
N ARG A 560 -8.44 24.47 21.58
CA ARG A 560 -9.44 23.86 22.46
C ARG A 560 -8.86 23.31 23.77
N LEU A 561 -7.82 23.94 24.32
CA LEU A 561 -7.09 23.48 25.51
C LEU A 561 -7.98 22.96 26.67
N GLU A 562 -9.05 23.65 27.02
CA GLU A 562 -9.93 23.24 28.14
C GLU A 562 -10.79 21.99 27.83
N TYR A 563 -11.14 21.75 26.57
CA TYR A 563 -11.78 20.48 26.15
C TYR A 563 -10.76 19.35 26.19
N LEU A 564 -9.56 19.58 25.65
CA LEU A 564 -8.47 18.61 25.67
C LEU A 564 -8.12 18.17 27.10
N LYS A 565 -7.96 19.11 28.04
CA LYS A 565 -7.76 18.82 29.48
C LYS A 565 -8.82 17.87 30.03
N GLY A 566 -10.10 18.11 29.72
CA GLY A 566 -11.21 17.24 30.11
C GLY A 566 -11.11 15.84 29.50
N CYS A 567 -10.83 15.76 28.19
CA CYS A 567 -10.67 14.51 27.46
C CYS A 567 -9.50 13.67 28.00
N ILE A 568 -8.30 14.24 28.12
CA ILE A 568 -7.09 13.57 28.62
C ILE A 568 -7.29 13.08 30.05
N LYS A 569 -7.84 13.91 30.94
CA LYS A 569 -8.16 13.51 32.31
C LYS A 569 -9.08 12.28 32.34
N ASN A 570 -10.12 12.28 31.51
CA ASN A 570 -11.06 11.16 31.46
C ASN A 570 -10.42 9.89 30.87
N ILE A 571 -9.58 10.00 29.83
CA ILE A 571 -8.79 8.87 29.31
C ILE A 571 -7.91 8.28 30.41
N GLN A 572 -7.13 9.11 31.11
CA GLN A 572 -6.23 8.67 32.19
C GLN A 572 -6.98 8.05 33.39
N GLN A 573 -8.16 8.58 33.72
CA GLN A 573 -8.97 8.14 34.86
C GLN A 573 -9.75 6.85 34.58
N TYR A 574 -10.19 6.64 33.34
CA TYR A 574 -11.18 5.62 32.99
C TYR A 574 -10.66 4.48 32.11
N THR A 575 -9.64 4.69 31.27
CA THR A 575 -9.04 3.60 30.49
C THR A 575 -8.43 2.56 31.44
N GLN A 576 -8.64 1.27 31.19
CA GLN A 576 -8.02 0.19 31.97
C GLN A 576 -6.94 -0.53 31.17
N SER A 577 -7.26 -0.89 29.93
CA SER A 577 -6.38 -1.58 28.99
C SER A 577 -5.06 -0.82 28.78
N PRO A 578 -3.90 -1.49 28.67
CA PRO A 578 -2.64 -0.82 28.34
C PRO A 578 -2.74 -0.07 27.00
N TYR A 579 -2.35 1.20 26.99
CA TYR A 579 -2.57 2.10 25.85
C TYR A 579 -1.37 2.99 25.53
N TYR A 580 -1.27 3.34 24.25
CA TYR A 580 -0.49 4.49 23.77
C TYR A 580 -1.41 5.71 23.67
N LEU A 581 -0.90 6.90 23.97
CA LEU A 581 -1.63 8.15 23.88
C LEU A 581 -0.80 9.19 23.12
N ILE A 582 -1.33 9.68 22.01
CA ILE A 582 -0.75 10.81 21.27
C ILE A 582 -1.79 11.91 21.08
N ILE A 583 -1.39 13.15 21.25
CA ILE A 583 -2.19 14.33 20.96
C ILE A 583 -1.73 14.84 19.59
N ALA A 584 -2.64 14.89 18.62
CA ALA A 584 -2.40 15.54 17.34
C ALA A 584 -3.05 16.93 17.35
N ASP A 585 -2.19 17.94 17.32
CA ASP A 585 -2.51 19.35 17.37
C ASP A 585 -2.37 19.98 15.97
N ASP A 586 -3.39 20.71 15.51
CA ASP A 586 -3.36 21.36 14.19
C ASP A 586 -2.81 22.80 14.23
N GLY A 587 -1.77 23.02 15.02
CA GLY A 587 -1.08 24.32 15.14
C GLY A 587 -1.82 25.30 16.06
N SER A 588 -2.20 24.86 17.26
CA SER A 588 -2.91 25.72 18.22
C SER A 588 -2.07 26.88 18.73
N THR A 589 -2.74 28.00 19.01
CA THR A 589 -2.16 29.25 19.53
C THR A 589 -2.67 29.61 20.93
N ASP A 590 -3.43 28.73 21.57
CA ASP A 590 -4.06 28.92 22.89
C ASP A 590 -3.24 28.36 24.08
N GLY A 591 -2.00 27.94 23.82
CA GLY A 591 -1.12 27.30 24.82
C GLY A 591 -1.26 25.78 24.90
N THR A 592 -2.01 25.14 23.99
CA THR A 592 -2.24 23.68 23.99
C THR A 592 -0.94 22.88 23.95
N VAL A 593 -0.01 23.22 23.06
CA VAL A 593 1.24 22.45 22.87
C VAL A 593 2.16 22.60 24.09
N GLU A 594 2.27 23.80 24.64
CA GLU A 594 3.05 24.11 25.85
C GLU A 594 2.50 23.34 27.05
N TRP A 595 1.17 23.32 27.21
CA TRP A 595 0.52 22.55 28.26
C TRP A 595 0.78 21.05 28.10
N CYS A 596 0.57 20.48 26.91
CA CYS A 596 0.84 19.05 26.66
C CYS A 596 2.28 18.66 27.02
N ARG A 597 3.26 19.47 26.61
CA ARG A 597 4.68 19.26 26.96
C ARG A 597 4.92 19.35 28.46
N SER A 598 4.27 20.29 29.16
CA SER A 598 4.41 20.46 30.61
C SER A 598 3.86 19.29 31.44
N GLU A 599 2.83 18.60 30.93
CA GLU A 599 2.24 17.39 31.53
C GLU A 599 2.95 16.10 31.10
N GLY A 600 4.02 16.19 30.28
CA GLY A 600 4.73 15.03 29.74
C GLY A 600 3.95 14.24 28.67
N LEU A 601 2.91 14.84 28.07
CA LEU A 601 2.12 14.21 27.02
C LEU A 601 2.87 14.26 25.68
N VAL A 602 2.78 13.17 24.92
CA VAL A 602 3.34 13.11 23.56
C VAL A 602 2.41 13.85 22.61
N VAL A 603 2.88 14.99 22.10
CA VAL A 603 2.15 15.86 21.19
C VAL A 603 2.89 15.99 19.86
N ILE A 604 2.19 15.69 18.77
CA ILE A 604 2.61 16.01 17.40
C ILE A 604 1.85 17.27 16.96
N THR A 605 2.57 18.25 16.43
CA THR A 605 2.03 19.54 15.98
C THR A 605 2.74 20.00 14.72
N GLY A 606 2.18 20.99 14.04
CA GLY A 606 2.71 21.59 12.82
C GLY A 606 1.87 22.78 12.37
N GLN A 607 1.96 23.14 11.10
CA GLN A 607 1.05 24.15 10.54
C GLN A 607 -0.38 23.61 10.46
N ASN A 608 -1.37 24.50 10.64
CA ASN A 608 -2.78 24.14 10.45
C ASN A 608 -3.01 23.67 9.00
N ARG A 609 -3.42 22.42 8.82
CA ARG A 609 -3.66 21.80 7.50
C ARG A 609 -5.03 21.13 7.39
N GLY A 610 -5.85 21.23 8.44
CA GLY A 610 -7.20 20.71 8.48
C GLY A 610 -7.30 19.31 9.07
N VAL A 611 -8.54 18.89 9.36
CA VAL A 611 -8.80 17.73 10.20
C VAL A 611 -8.26 16.41 9.63
N CYS A 612 -8.15 16.26 8.31
CA CYS A 612 -7.64 15.04 7.70
C CYS A 612 -6.12 14.92 7.84
N TRP A 613 -5.38 16.01 7.65
CA TRP A 613 -3.94 16.05 7.92
C TRP A 613 -3.65 15.78 9.40
N ASN A 614 -4.38 16.44 10.30
CA ASN A 614 -4.18 16.25 11.73
C ASN A 614 -4.58 14.84 12.22
N LYS A 615 -5.62 14.22 11.66
CA LYS A 615 -5.94 12.80 11.91
C LYS A 615 -4.87 11.86 11.36
N ASN A 616 -4.27 12.19 10.22
CA ASN A 616 -3.15 11.42 9.68
C ASN A 616 -1.92 11.47 10.58
N ARG A 617 -1.60 12.61 11.21
CA ARG A 617 -0.51 12.72 12.21
C ARG A 617 -0.64 11.66 13.31
N ALA A 618 -1.84 11.55 13.91
CA ALA A 618 -2.13 10.54 14.92
C ALA A 618 -2.10 9.10 14.37
N LEU A 619 -2.75 8.84 13.23
CA LEU A 619 -2.76 7.50 12.61
C LEU A 619 -1.36 6.99 12.29
N TYR A 620 -0.54 7.83 11.64
CA TYR A 620 0.79 7.45 11.20
C TYR A 620 1.71 7.15 12.39
N ALA A 621 1.73 8.02 13.41
CA ALA A 621 2.54 7.79 14.60
C ALA A 621 2.12 6.52 15.36
N LEU A 622 0.81 6.24 15.48
CA LEU A 622 0.32 5.04 16.15
C LEU A 622 0.55 3.77 15.32
N GLU A 623 0.46 3.82 14.00
CA GLU A 623 0.66 2.66 13.13
C GLU A 623 2.17 2.33 12.98
N GLU A 624 2.99 3.31 12.61
CA GLU A 624 4.41 3.10 12.28
C GLU A 624 5.32 2.97 13.53
N TYR A 625 4.99 3.61 14.66
CA TYR A 625 5.88 3.67 15.84
C TYR A 625 5.39 2.86 17.05
N THR A 626 4.25 2.19 16.97
CA THR A 626 3.72 1.36 18.08
C THR A 626 3.31 -0.01 17.59
N ASP A 627 3.00 -0.94 18.49
CA ASP A 627 2.36 -2.23 18.20
C ASP A 627 0.86 -2.25 18.53
N ALA A 628 0.21 -1.09 18.62
CA ALA A 628 -1.24 -0.99 18.81
C ALA A 628 -2.00 -1.70 17.67
N ASN A 629 -2.71 -2.79 17.99
CA ASN A 629 -3.51 -3.55 17.02
C ASN A 629 -4.90 -2.94 16.81
N CYS A 630 -5.38 -2.12 17.76
CA CYS A 630 -6.55 -1.27 17.63
C CYS A 630 -6.10 0.20 17.73
N ILE A 631 -6.36 0.99 16.69
CA ILE A 631 -6.01 2.41 16.63
C ILE A 631 -7.31 3.22 16.65
N MET A 632 -7.43 4.10 17.63
CA MET A 632 -8.57 4.97 17.88
C MET A 632 -8.20 6.41 17.54
N LEU A 633 -9.09 7.10 16.82
CA LEU A 633 -9.10 8.55 16.71
C LEU A 633 -10.26 9.08 17.55
N LEU A 634 -9.98 10.04 18.42
CA LEU A 634 -10.93 10.65 19.35
C LEU A 634 -10.82 12.17 19.27
N GLU A 635 -11.92 12.87 19.01
CA GLU A 635 -11.95 14.34 19.04
C GLU A 635 -12.07 14.84 20.50
N ASP A 636 -11.46 15.98 20.81
CA ASP A 636 -11.36 16.54 22.17
C ASP A 636 -12.70 16.83 22.89
N ASP A 637 -13.82 16.85 22.18
CA ASP A 637 -15.17 16.96 22.75
C ASP A 637 -15.89 15.63 22.97
N CYS A 638 -15.24 14.49 22.68
CA CYS A 638 -15.73 13.15 22.95
C CYS A 638 -15.01 12.57 24.18
N LEU A 639 -15.79 12.26 25.23
CA LEU A 639 -15.27 12.02 26.59
C LEU A 639 -15.60 10.60 27.07
N PRO A 640 -14.60 9.84 27.55
CA PRO A 640 -14.82 8.63 28.35
C PRO A 640 -15.66 8.92 29.60
N THR A 641 -16.63 8.06 29.92
CA THR A 641 -17.56 8.26 31.05
C THR A 641 -17.42 7.24 32.17
N GLU A 642 -16.79 6.10 31.93
CA GLU A 642 -16.78 4.95 32.86
C GLU A 642 -15.52 4.10 32.72
N LYS A 643 -15.14 3.40 33.80
CA LYS A 643 -13.94 2.56 33.80
C LYS A 643 -14.06 1.40 32.82
N GLY A 644 -13.05 1.22 31.97
CA GLY A 644 -13.03 0.15 30.96
C GLY A 644 -13.89 0.44 29.73
N TRP A 645 -14.29 1.70 29.51
CA TRP A 645 -15.04 2.16 28.33
C TRP A 645 -14.46 1.61 27.01
N GLU A 646 -13.15 1.52 26.90
CA GLU A 646 -12.42 1.11 25.70
C GLU A 646 -12.55 -0.39 25.39
N LEU A 647 -12.98 -1.22 26.36
CA LEU A 647 -13.09 -2.67 26.18
C LEU A 647 -14.12 -3.02 25.11
N ALA A 648 -15.29 -2.34 25.12
CA ALA A 648 -16.31 -2.51 24.09
C ALA A 648 -15.78 -2.11 22.70
N TRP A 649 -14.95 -1.06 22.64
CA TRP A 649 -14.31 -0.60 21.40
C TRP A 649 -13.27 -1.58 20.89
N LEU A 650 -12.38 -2.09 21.75
CA LEU A 650 -11.41 -3.14 21.43
C LEU A 650 -12.09 -4.39 20.86
N GLN A 651 -13.09 -4.90 21.57
CA GLN A 651 -13.81 -6.12 21.20
C GLN A 651 -14.60 -5.94 19.89
N THR A 652 -15.32 -4.83 19.74
CA THR A 652 -16.08 -4.54 18.51
C THR A 652 -15.13 -4.31 17.34
N THR A 653 -13.96 -3.69 17.54
CA THR A 653 -12.97 -3.47 16.47
C THR A 653 -12.27 -4.77 16.07
N ALA A 654 -12.07 -5.72 16.97
CA ALA A 654 -11.52 -7.03 16.62
C ALA A 654 -12.48 -7.86 15.73
N ILE A 655 -13.78 -7.57 15.80
CA ILE A 655 -14.83 -8.25 15.00
C ILE A 655 -15.13 -7.50 13.70
N TRP A 656 -15.36 -6.19 13.79
CA TRP A 656 -15.83 -5.36 12.69
C TRP A 656 -14.72 -4.61 11.96
N HIS A 657 -13.50 -4.65 12.49
CA HIS A 657 -12.25 -4.07 11.97
C HIS A 657 -12.21 -2.56 11.75
N HIS A 658 -13.35 -1.87 11.66
CA HIS A 658 -13.49 -0.42 11.68
C HIS A 658 -14.86 -0.08 12.28
N VAL A 659 -14.91 0.78 13.31
CA VAL A 659 -16.14 1.10 14.07
C VAL A 659 -16.25 2.61 14.27
N ASN A 660 -17.47 3.14 14.12
CA ASN A 660 -17.77 4.57 14.23
C ASN A 660 -18.50 4.91 15.54
N TYR A 661 -18.55 6.20 15.90
CA TYR A 661 -19.34 6.66 17.04
C TYR A 661 -20.82 6.84 16.70
N ALA A 662 -21.67 6.07 17.39
CA ALA A 662 -23.13 6.14 17.33
C ALA A 662 -23.65 7.31 18.19
N ALA A 663 -23.27 8.53 17.81
CA ALA A 663 -23.50 9.73 18.61
C ALA A 663 -24.97 9.86 19.06
N PRO A 664 -25.26 10.11 20.36
CA PRO A 664 -26.63 10.17 20.87
C PRO A 664 -27.53 11.15 20.10
N TRP A 665 -26.95 12.24 19.58
CA TRP A 665 -27.67 13.20 18.76
C TRP A 665 -28.02 12.68 17.36
N ILE A 666 -27.23 11.79 16.75
CA ILE A 666 -27.63 11.07 15.51
C ILE A 666 -28.81 10.16 15.83
N LEU A 667 -28.66 9.31 16.84
CA LEU A 667 -29.69 8.32 17.20
C LEU A 667 -31.04 8.97 17.55
N LYS A 668 -31.01 10.16 18.16
CA LYS A 668 -32.21 10.93 18.52
C LYS A 668 -32.86 11.67 17.33
N HIS A 669 -32.07 12.33 16.49
CA HIS A 669 -32.61 13.23 15.45
C HIS A 669 -32.73 12.59 14.06
N ASN A 670 -32.08 11.44 13.83
CA ASN A 670 -32.06 10.75 12.54
C ASN A 670 -32.46 9.26 12.71
N PRO A 671 -33.67 8.94 13.21
CA PRO A 671 -34.09 7.56 13.44
C PRO A 671 -34.05 6.71 12.16
N ASP A 672 -34.34 7.29 10.99
CA ASP A 672 -34.31 6.59 9.69
C ASP A 672 -32.90 6.21 9.19
N ALA A 673 -31.87 6.80 9.82
CA ALA A 673 -30.47 6.41 9.61
C ALA A 673 -30.12 5.11 10.34
N ILE A 674 -30.91 4.66 11.31
CA ILE A 674 -30.70 3.39 12.02
C ILE A 674 -31.24 2.25 11.16
N TYR A 675 -30.35 1.43 10.59
CA TYR A 675 -30.73 0.19 9.90
C TYR A 675 -30.92 -0.97 10.89
N GLN A 676 -30.03 -1.06 11.88
CA GLN A 676 -30.12 -2.01 13.00
C GLN A 676 -29.76 -1.29 14.31
N LYS A 677 -30.49 -1.60 15.39
CA LYS A 677 -30.11 -1.19 16.74
C LYS A 677 -29.01 -2.09 17.29
N SER A 678 -28.18 -1.54 18.18
CA SER A 678 -27.25 -2.32 18.99
C SER A 678 -27.99 -3.16 20.04
N ASP A 679 -27.50 -4.36 20.30
CA ASP A 679 -27.87 -5.18 21.47
C ASP A 679 -26.86 -5.01 22.62
N GLU A 680 -26.01 -3.98 22.55
CA GLU A 680 -24.95 -3.62 23.53
C GLU A 680 -23.86 -4.71 23.70
N ILE A 681 -23.72 -5.59 22.71
CA ILE A 681 -22.68 -6.62 22.63
C ILE A 681 -21.78 -6.41 21.40
N PRO A 682 -20.48 -6.77 21.45
CA PRO A 682 -19.53 -6.52 20.36
C PRO A 682 -19.91 -7.11 18.98
N THR A 683 -20.69 -8.19 18.96
CA THR A 683 -21.17 -8.85 17.74
C THR A 683 -22.45 -8.24 17.16
N SER A 684 -23.11 -7.32 17.87
CA SER A 684 -24.35 -6.65 17.45
C SER A 684 -24.31 -5.14 17.75
N PRO A 685 -23.44 -4.37 17.06
CA PRO A 685 -23.40 -2.91 17.15
C PRO A 685 -24.59 -2.27 16.41
N TYR A 686 -24.74 -0.95 16.51
CA TYR A 686 -25.64 -0.24 15.58
C TYR A 686 -25.13 -0.38 14.15
N LEU A 687 -26.04 -0.59 13.20
CA LEU A 687 -25.76 -0.42 11.78
C LEU A 687 -26.42 0.88 11.33
N LEU A 688 -25.61 1.91 11.06
CA LEU A 688 -26.09 3.26 10.74
C LEU A 688 -25.80 3.60 9.27
N LYS A 689 -26.69 4.36 8.62
CA LYS A 689 -26.47 4.95 7.28
C LYS A 689 -25.75 6.31 7.36
N LEU A 690 -25.69 6.90 8.56
CA LEU A 690 -25.09 8.19 8.87
C LEU A 690 -24.11 8.01 10.03
N ILE A 691 -22.92 8.61 9.92
CA ILE A 691 -21.78 8.43 10.84
C ILE A 691 -21.16 9.78 11.21
N THR A 692 -20.39 9.81 12.29
CA THR A 692 -19.56 10.97 12.67
C THR A 692 -18.07 10.60 12.63
N GLY A 693 -17.21 11.61 12.57
CA GLY A 693 -15.77 11.46 12.79
C GLY A 693 -15.32 11.66 14.25
N GLN A 694 -16.24 11.88 15.21
CA GLN A 694 -15.92 12.28 16.58
C GLN A 694 -15.16 11.20 17.36
N CYS A 695 -15.49 9.93 17.13
CA CYS A 695 -14.66 8.81 17.52
C CYS A 695 -14.76 7.71 16.46
N THR A 696 -13.62 7.14 16.09
CA THR A 696 -13.52 5.99 15.18
C THR A 696 -12.38 5.09 15.61
N THR A 697 -12.60 3.78 15.61
CA THR A 697 -11.53 2.79 15.77
C THR A 697 -11.29 2.01 14.48
N SER A 698 -10.06 1.60 14.25
CA SER A 698 -9.67 0.72 13.16
C SER A 698 -8.64 -0.30 13.62
N SER A 699 -8.78 -1.54 13.18
CA SER A 699 -7.75 -2.56 13.34
C SER A 699 -6.56 -2.25 12.43
N ARG A 700 -5.34 -2.54 12.90
CA ARG A 700 -4.11 -2.39 12.10
C ARG A 700 -4.18 -3.13 10.76
N GLN A 701 -4.73 -4.36 10.76
CA GLN A 701 -4.96 -5.13 9.53
C GLN A 701 -5.77 -4.35 8.48
N ALA A 702 -6.86 -3.69 8.90
CA ALA A 702 -7.71 -2.95 7.98
C ALA A 702 -7.09 -1.61 7.55
N LEU A 703 -6.34 -0.95 8.45
CA LEU A 703 -5.51 0.21 8.11
C LEU A 703 -4.43 -0.14 7.07
N ASN A 704 -3.82 -1.32 7.13
CA ASN A 704 -2.81 -1.72 6.14
C ASN A 704 -3.40 -1.95 4.74
N CYS A 705 -4.74 -2.08 4.63
CA CYS A 705 -5.44 -2.21 3.35
C CYS A 705 -6.07 -0.89 2.87
N VAL A 706 -6.58 -0.06 3.78
CA VAL A 706 -7.24 1.23 3.47
C VAL A 706 -6.29 2.41 3.51
N GLY A 707 -5.27 2.36 4.35
CA GLY A 707 -4.37 3.48 4.63
C GLY A 707 -5.09 4.64 5.31
N TYR A 708 -4.58 5.83 5.06
CA TYR A 708 -4.86 7.06 5.80
C TYR A 708 -6.08 7.83 5.26
N LEU A 709 -6.45 8.96 5.88
CA LEU A 709 -7.41 9.90 5.31
C LEU A 709 -6.75 10.64 4.13
N ASP A 710 -7.55 11.06 3.15
CA ASP A 710 -7.02 11.72 1.96
C ASP A 710 -6.65 13.20 2.24
N SER A 711 -5.38 13.59 2.08
CA SER A 711 -4.91 14.96 2.38
C SER A 711 -5.51 16.05 1.48
N ARG A 712 -6.21 15.70 0.39
CA ARG A 712 -6.96 16.65 -0.43
C ARG A 712 -8.19 17.24 0.28
N PHE A 713 -8.67 16.61 1.36
CA PHE A 713 -9.71 17.19 2.23
C PHE A 713 -9.10 18.24 3.16
N GLN A 714 -9.20 19.50 2.75
CA GLN A 714 -8.73 20.66 3.52
C GLN A 714 -9.83 21.22 4.43
N GLY A 715 -9.46 21.76 5.59
CA GLY A 715 -10.42 22.34 6.54
C GLY A 715 -11.42 21.31 7.08
N TYR A 716 -12.72 21.60 6.98
CA TYR A 716 -13.79 20.75 7.52
C TYR A 716 -14.64 20.03 6.45
N GLY A 717 -14.88 18.73 6.67
CA GLY A 717 -15.99 17.99 6.05
C GLY A 717 -15.59 16.76 5.22
N TYR A 718 -16.52 15.79 5.15
CA TYR A 718 -16.52 14.58 4.30
C TYR A 718 -15.36 13.57 4.40
N GLY A 719 -14.15 13.95 4.82
CA GLY A 719 -12.99 13.03 4.83
C GLY A 719 -13.16 11.78 5.71
N HIS A 720 -13.79 11.91 6.89
CA HIS A 720 -14.12 10.73 7.73
C HIS A 720 -15.14 9.81 7.04
N SER A 721 -16.10 10.38 6.31
CA SER A 721 -17.13 9.63 5.59
C SER A 721 -16.54 8.91 4.36
N GLU A 722 -15.57 9.52 3.69
CA GLU A 722 -14.78 8.93 2.60
C GLU A 722 -13.97 7.73 3.11
N TRP A 723 -13.20 7.93 4.17
CA TRP A 723 -12.32 6.92 4.76
C TRP A 723 -13.12 5.70 5.22
N THR A 724 -14.22 5.91 5.95
CA THR A 724 -15.15 4.85 6.37
C THR A 724 -15.73 4.08 5.17
N LYS A 725 -16.10 4.78 4.09
CA LYS A 725 -16.55 4.14 2.84
C LYS A 725 -15.45 3.30 2.16
N ARG A 726 -14.16 3.58 2.39
CA ARG A 726 -13.08 2.73 1.87
C ARG A 726 -12.91 1.42 2.64
N PHE A 727 -13.14 1.37 3.96
CA PHE A 727 -13.24 0.10 4.69
C PHE A 727 -14.36 -0.80 4.14
N MET A 728 -15.50 -0.19 3.79
CA MET A 728 -16.64 -0.87 3.15
C MET A 728 -16.35 -1.40 1.73
N ARG A 729 -15.49 -0.70 0.98
CA ARG A 729 -14.98 -1.18 -0.31
C ARG A 729 -13.93 -2.28 -0.11
N CYS A 730 -13.18 -2.23 0.99
CA CYS A 730 -12.16 -3.22 1.34
C CYS A 730 -12.75 -4.56 1.79
N SER A 731 -13.93 -4.56 2.46
CA SER A 731 -14.58 -5.78 2.96
C SER A 731 -14.95 -6.81 1.89
N SER A 732 -15.02 -6.42 0.62
CA SER A 732 -15.19 -7.40 -0.47
C SER A 732 -13.93 -8.25 -0.77
N PHE A 733 -12.76 -7.86 -0.25
CA PHE A 733 -11.45 -8.45 -0.56
C PHE A 733 -10.77 -9.17 0.62
N ILE A 734 -11.25 -8.99 1.86
CA ILE A 734 -10.73 -9.67 3.05
C ILE A 734 -11.81 -10.60 3.60
N GLU A 735 -11.55 -11.91 3.66
CA GLU A 735 -12.56 -12.90 4.06
C GLU A 735 -13.00 -12.77 5.53
N SER A 736 -12.18 -12.15 6.39
CA SER A 736 -12.51 -11.85 7.79
C SER A 736 -13.34 -10.57 7.98
N LEU A 737 -13.51 -9.73 6.96
CA LEU A 737 -14.28 -8.48 7.10
C LEU A 737 -15.79 -8.75 6.92
N PRO A 738 -16.65 -8.44 7.91
CA PRO A 738 -18.09 -8.48 7.70
C PRO A 738 -18.50 -7.46 6.63
N VAL A 739 -19.18 -7.93 5.57
CA VAL A 739 -19.69 -7.09 4.46
C VAL A 739 -21.08 -6.59 4.83
N PRO A 740 -21.31 -5.31 5.22
CA PRO A 740 -22.60 -4.89 5.75
C PRO A 740 -23.69 -4.81 4.67
N ILE A 741 -24.94 -4.83 5.11
CA ILE A 741 -26.10 -4.79 4.22
C ILE A 741 -26.43 -3.34 3.87
N GLY A 742 -26.33 -3.00 2.58
CA GLY A 742 -26.53 -1.63 2.10
C GLY A 742 -25.39 -0.70 2.49
N GLU A 743 -25.57 0.61 2.30
CA GLU A 743 -24.63 1.63 2.79
C GLU A 743 -24.80 1.83 4.30
N THR A 744 -24.44 0.81 5.08
CA THR A 744 -24.52 0.82 6.54
C THR A 744 -23.16 0.55 7.17
N TYR A 745 -22.89 1.20 8.31
CA TYR A 745 -21.59 1.21 8.97
C TYR A 745 -21.78 0.78 10.44
N PRO A 746 -20.92 -0.10 10.98
CA PRO A 746 -20.96 -0.50 12.37
C PRO A 746 -20.57 0.67 13.28
N ALA A 747 -21.36 0.91 14.32
CA ALA A 747 -21.15 1.99 15.26
C ALA A 747 -21.57 1.62 16.68
N ILE A 748 -20.85 2.14 17.68
CA ILE A 748 -21.18 2.00 19.09
C ILE A 748 -21.03 3.34 19.81
N ASN A 749 -21.62 3.45 21.01
CA ASN A 749 -21.53 4.64 21.87
C ASN A 749 -21.26 4.29 23.34
N THR A 750 -21.02 3.01 23.65
CA THR A 750 -20.67 2.52 24.98
C THR A 750 -19.48 3.31 25.56
N GLY A 751 -19.62 3.74 26.81
CA GLY A 751 -18.61 4.47 27.56
C GLY A 751 -18.16 5.84 27.02
N LEU A 752 -18.82 6.40 26.00
CA LEU A 752 -18.49 7.70 25.41
C LEU A 752 -19.68 8.66 25.35
N THR A 753 -19.46 9.90 25.80
CA THR A 753 -20.39 11.03 25.62
C THR A 753 -19.76 12.14 24.78
N THR A 754 -20.57 13.11 24.34
CA THR A 754 -20.10 14.31 23.62
C THR A 754 -20.47 15.58 24.35
N GLN A 755 -19.47 16.41 24.63
CA GLN A 755 -19.68 17.78 25.10
C GLN A 755 -20.06 18.67 23.91
N LYS A 756 -20.94 19.66 24.14
CA LYS A 756 -21.25 20.65 23.10
C LYS A 756 -20.06 21.61 22.94
N SER A 757 -19.56 21.72 21.72
CA SER A 757 -18.36 22.50 21.36
C SER A 757 -18.63 23.51 20.23
N ILE A 758 -17.68 24.42 19.97
CA ILE A 758 -17.78 25.40 18.89
C ILE A 758 -17.37 24.73 17.56
N SER A 759 -18.30 24.65 16.61
CA SER A 759 -18.01 24.06 15.30
C SER A 759 -17.30 25.05 14.38
N TYR A 760 -16.12 24.67 13.88
CA TYR A 760 -15.39 25.39 12.83
C TYR A 760 -15.90 25.06 11.40
N SER A 761 -17.15 24.59 11.26
CA SER A 761 -17.65 24.08 9.99
C SER A 761 -18.01 25.20 9.00
N ASN A 762 -17.22 25.34 7.94
CA ASN A 762 -17.42 26.30 6.86
C ASN A 762 -18.21 25.67 5.69
N GLU A 763 -19.21 26.37 5.17
CA GLU A 763 -20.04 25.85 4.07
C GLU A 763 -19.32 25.78 2.71
N ALA A 764 -18.47 26.75 2.39
CA ALA A 764 -17.68 26.74 1.16
C ALA A 764 -16.66 25.58 1.17
N GLU A 765 -16.04 25.33 2.34
CA GLU A 765 -15.18 24.15 2.53
C GLU A 765 -15.95 22.84 2.38
N ARG A 766 -17.14 22.72 2.98
CA ARG A 766 -18.00 21.54 2.80
C ARG A 766 -18.34 21.33 1.32
N GLN A 767 -18.67 22.39 0.57
CA GLN A 767 -18.95 22.28 -0.87
C GLN A 767 -17.72 21.85 -1.69
N LYS A 768 -16.53 22.42 -1.42
CA LYS A 768 -15.25 21.99 -2.01
C LYS A 768 -14.95 20.51 -1.69
N ASN A 769 -15.08 20.13 -0.43
CA ASN A 769 -14.84 18.76 0.04
C ASN A 769 -15.89 17.76 -0.50
N ALA A 770 -17.12 18.18 -0.81
CA ALA A 770 -18.09 17.34 -1.50
C ALA A 770 -17.67 17.05 -2.96
N GLN A 771 -17.04 18.02 -3.64
CA GLN A 771 -16.47 17.79 -4.98
C GLN A 771 -15.28 16.82 -4.92
N VAL A 772 -14.41 16.94 -3.90
CA VAL A 772 -13.33 15.98 -3.62
C VAL A 772 -13.91 14.58 -3.39
N LEU A 773 -14.88 14.41 -2.48
CA LEU A 773 -15.52 13.12 -2.22
C LEU A 773 -16.04 12.43 -3.49
N ASN A 774 -16.62 13.21 -4.42
CA ASN A 774 -17.14 12.68 -5.68
C ASN A 774 -16.04 12.26 -6.68
N SER A 775 -14.85 12.88 -6.65
CA SER A 775 -13.72 12.47 -7.51
C SER A 775 -13.03 11.18 -7.04
N LEU A 776 -12.97 10.95 -5.72
CA LEU A 776 -12.25 9.84 -5.10
C LEU A 776 -12.91 8.45 -5.28
N ILE A 777 -14.16 8.40 -5.74
CA ILE A 777 -15.00 7.19 -5.68
C ILE A 777 -14.43 6.00 -6.48
N ASN A 778 -13.66 6.27 -7.54
CA ASN A 778 -13.05 5.26 -8.43
C ASN A 778 -11.54 5.10 -8.23
N GLU A 779 -10.91 5.92 -7.38
CA GLU A 779 -9.49 5.79 -7.07
C GLU A 779 -9.20 4.52 -6.22
N PRO A 780 -7.93 4.09 -6.07
CA PRO A 780 -7.55 2.92 -5.27
C PRO A 780 -8.12 2.91 -3.84
N ILE A 781 -8.08 1.77 -3.15
CA ILE A 781 -8.56 1.69 -1.75
C ILE A 781 -7.52 2.24 -0.76
N TYR A 782 -6.23 1.98 -0.99
CA TYR A 782 -5.16 2.49 -0.14
C TYR A 782 -4.91 3.99 -0.37
N ARG A 783 -4.64 4.75 0.70
CA ARG A 783 -4.14 6.14 0.67
C ARG A 783 -2.90 6.29 1.54
N SER A 784 -1.92 7.05 1.04
CA SER A 784 -0.81 7.59 1.84
C SER A 784 -1.27 8.82 2.64
N PRO A 785 -0.51 9.26 3.67
CA PRO A 785 -0.84 10.46 4.45
C PRO A 785 -0.75 11.77 3.66
N TRP A 786 -0.05 11.74 2.51
CA TRP A 786 0.36 12.83 1.64
C TRP A 786 0.08 12.49 0.15
N GLN A 787 -0.01 13.50 -0.72
CA GLN A 787 -0.18 13.32 -2.18
C GLN A 787 1.14 13.29 -2.98
N ASN A 788 2.18 13.96 -2.49
CA ASN A 788 3.42 14.23 -3.23
C ASN A 788 4.64 14.26 -2.29
N ASP A 789 5.85 14.37 -2.85
CA ASP A 789 7.09 14.29 -2.06
C ASP A 789 7.36 15.52 -1.17
N GLU A 790 6.80 16.69 -1.49
CA GLU A 790 6.87 17.89 -0.63
C GLU A 790 5.97 17.72 0.60
N GLU A 791 4.71 17.33 0.41
CA GLU A 791 3.80 16.95 1.49
C GLU A 791 4.39 15.83 2.36
N LYS A 792 5.03 14.83 1.74
CA LYS A 792 5.73 13.74 2.43
C LYS A 792 6.86 14.27 3.31
N PHE A 793 7.74 15.12 2.77
CA PHE A 793 8.87 15.67 3.52
C PHE A 793 8.39 16.42 4.77
N LEU A 794 7.41 17.31 4.60
CA LEU A 794 6.83 18.09 5.69
C LEU A 794 6.13 17.21 6.73
N PHE A 795 5.34 16.23 6.27
CA PHE A 795 4.64 15.30 7.16
C PHE A 795 5.61 14.42 7.96
N LEU A 796 6.69 13.93 7.35
CA LEU A 796 7.71 13.13 8.04
C LEU A 796 8.53 13.97 9.02
N GLN A 797 8.76 15.26 8.72
CA GLN A 797 9.37 16.19 9.66
C GLN A 797 8.50 16.34 10.92
N GLU A 798 7.19 16.57 10.76
CA GLU A 798 6.23 16.58 11.88
C GLU A 798 6.24 15.23 12.65
N ALA A 799 6.18 14.10 11.93
CA ALA A 799 6.08 12.76 12.52
C ALA A 799 7.32 12.31 13.31
N SER A 800 8.52 12.65 12.85
CA SER A 800 9.76 12.24 13.51
C SER A 800 9.87 12.75 14.96
N SER A 801 9.27 13.91 15.26
CA SER A 801 9.29 14.54 16.59
C SER A 801 8.70 13.68 17.72
N VAL A 802 7.79 12.75 17.41
CA VAL A 802 7.08 11.91 18.38
C VAL A 802 7.52 10.45 18.39
N GLN A 803 8.41 10.04 17.49
CA GLN A 803 8.86 8.64 17.37
C GLN A 803 9.47 8.13 18.68
N TYR A 804 10.46 8.83 19.23
CA TYR A 804 11.12 8.41 20.48
C TYR A 804 10.20 8.54 21.72
N PRO A 805 9.49 9.66 21.96
CA PRO A 805 8.60 9.77 23.11
C PRO A 805 7.45 8.74 23.12
N LEU A 806 6.90 8.39 21.95
CA LEU A 806 5.81 7.41 21.86
C LEU A 806 6.28 5.98 22.14
N LEU A 807 7.48 5.62 21.67
CA LEU A 807 8.13 4.34 22.00
C LEU A 807 8.41 4.17 23.51
N GLN A 808 8.71 5.27 24.22
CA GLN A 808 8.98 5.25 25.66
C GLN A 808 7.74 5.05 26.54
N GLN A 809 6.51 5.22 26.02
CA GLN A 809 5.28 5.05 26.83
C GLN A 809 5.07 3.62 27.36
N VAL A 810 5.77 2.62 26.80
CA VAL A 810 5.57 1.19 27.12
C VAL A 810 6.74 0.59 27.93
N SER A 811 7.50 1.41 28.63
CA SER A 811 8.38 0.98 29.73
C SER A 811 7.81 1.36 31.10
N GLY A 812 6.86 0.58 31.64
CA GLY A 812 6.35 0.81 33.00
C GLY A 812 5.22 -0.09 33.54
N VAL A 813 4.36 -0.66 32.69
CA VAL A 813 3.23 -1.48 33.18
C VAL A 813 3.64 -2.95 33.29
N SER A 814 3.71 -3.45 34.53
CA SER A 814 3.95 -4.86 34.82
C SER A 814 2.84 -5.75 34.24
N SER A 815 3.23 -6.66 33.34
CA SER A 815 2.36 -7.69 32.76
C SER A 815 1.77 -8.66 33.79
N ALA A 816 2.29 -8.68 35.03
CA ALA A 816 1.85 -9.56 36.11
C ALA A 816 0.47 -9.24 36.70
N ILE A 817 -0.10 -8.05 36.46
CA ILE A 817 -1.38 -7.64 37.07
C ILE A 817 -2.59 -8.17 36.27
N TRP A 818 -2.43 -8.42 34.97
CA TRP A 818 -3.54 -8.78 34.07
C TRP A 818 -3.90 -10.28 34.04
N PHE A 819 -2.99 -11.17 34.44
CA PHE A 819 -3.24 -12.61 34.41
C PHE A 819 -4.13 -13.15 35.54
N ASN A 820 -4.35 -12.39 36.62
CA ASN A 820 -4.98 -12.91 37.84
C ASN A 820 -6.51 -12.71 37.96
N THR A 821 -7.19 -12.14 36.96
CA THR A 821 -8.64 -11.88 37.00
C THR A 821 -9.49 -12.74 36.05
N LEU A 822 -8.88 -13.62 35.26
CA LEU A 822 -9.60 -14.56 34.36
C LEU A 822 -9.49 -16.01 34.86
N ASN A 823 -10.18 -16.30 35.98
CA ASN A 823 -10.32 -17.66 36.47
C ASN A 823 -11.78 -18.00 36.81
N PRO A 824 -12.46 -18.70 35.90
CA PRO A 824 -13.42 -19.72 36.27
C PRO A 824 -13.02 -21.06 35.63
N SER A 825 -12.23 -21.84 36.36
CA SER A 825 -12.13 -23.29 36.15
C SER A 825 -13.46 -23.99 36.53
N PRO A 826 -13.75 -25.24 36.12
CA PRO A 826 -12.99 -26.14 35.24
C PRO A 826 -13.82 -26.83 34.12
N GLN A 827 -13.17 -27.28 33.04
CA GLN A 827 -13.15 -28.69 32.64
C GLN A 827 -12.10 -28.93 31.54
N ILE A 828 -11.15 -29.84 31.82
CA ILE A 828 -9.97 -30.11 31.00
C ILE A 828 -10.31 -31.20 29.98
N SER A 829 -9.98 -30.99 28.70
CA SER A 829 -10.02 -32.06 27.70
C SER A 829 -8.63 -32.69 27.51
N THR A 830 -8.60 -34.01 27.32
CA THR A 830 -7.41 -34.87 27.43
C THR A 830 -6.32 -34.65 26.37
N ALA A 831 -6.55 -33.78 25.37
CA ALA A 831 -5.61 -33.54 24.28
C ALA A 831 -4.35 -32.74 24.71
N GLN A 832 -4.50 -31.76 25.61
CA GLN A 832 -3.38 -30.88 26.02
C GLN A 832 -2.33 -31.58 26.89
N ILE A 833 -2.65 -32.77 27.46
CA ILE A 833 -1.71 -33.58 28.24
C ILE A 833 -0.55 -34.09 27.36
N VAL A 834 -0.75 -34.22 26.05
CA VAL A 834 0.25 -34.76 25.12
C VAL A 834 1.28 -33.70 24.70
N GLU A 835 0.90 -32.43 24.48
CA GLU A 835 1.86 -31.37 24.15
C GLU A 835 2.65 -30.88 25.37
N ALA A 836 2.00 -30.79 26.54
CA ALA A 836 2.68 -30.42 27.78
C ALA A 836 3.82 -31.40 28.13
N SER A 837 3.59 -32.71 27.96
CA SER A 837 4.59 -33.75 28.23
C SER A 837 5.72 -33.85 27.20
N VAL A 838 5.62 -33.19 26.03
CA VAL A 838 6.75 -33.07 25.09
C VAL A 838 7.72 -31.95 25.50
N LYS A 839 7.22 -30.82 26.02
CA LYS A 839 8.07 -29.74 26.54
C LYS A 839 8.85 -30.13 27.81
N GLU A 840 8.33 -31.06 28.62
CA GLU A 840 8.97 -31.53 29.87
C GLU A 840 10.36 -32.18 29.66
N ALA A 841 10.70 -32.63 28.44
CA ALA A 841 11.92 -33.41 28.18
C ALA A 841 13.01 -32.73 27.32
N GLN A 842 12.71 -31.61 26.64
CA GLN A 842 13.56 -31.09 25.56
C GLN A 842 14.22 -29.74 25.89
N LEU A 843 15.49 -29.78 26.30
CA LEU A 843 16.34 -28.57 26.52
C LEU A 843 16.62 -27.80 25.21
N PRO A 844 16.87 -26.47 25.28
CA PRO A 844 17.19 -25.65 24.11
C PRO A 844 18.47 -26.12 23.41
N THR A 845 18.47 -26.07 22.08
CA THR A 845 19.62 -26.46 21.24
C THR A 845 20.60 -25.30 21.09
N PRO A 846 21.92 -25.49 21.29
CA PRO A 846 22.92 -24.46 21.02
C PRO A 846 22.96 -24.11 19.53
N ARG A 847 23.18 -22.83 19.20
CA ARG A 847 23.37 -22.38 17.81
C ARG A 847 24.84 -22.51 17.42
N MET A 848 25.27 -23.76 17.31
CA MET A 848 26.65 -24.17 17.03
C MET A 848 26.64 -25.27 15.96
N SER A 849 27.73 -25.41 15.21
CA SER A 849 27.91 -26.56 14.31
C SER A 849 28.07 -27.88 15.12
N GLU A 850 27.93 -29.05 14.47
CA GLU A 850 28.18 -30.33 15.15
C GLU A 850 29.64 -30.45 15.65
N ALA A 851 30.60 -29.85 14.94
CA ALA A 851 32.00 -29.82 15.34
C ALA A 851 32.22 -28.88 16.54
N GLU A 852 31.58 -27.71 16.54
CA GLU A 852 31.57 -26.75 17.66
C GLU A 852 30.92 -27.34 18.91
N VAL A 853 29.75 -27.99 18.78
CA VAL A 853 29.07 -28.69 19.89
C VAL A 853 29.96 -29.80 20.44
N THR A 854 30.65 -30.55 19.57
CA THR A 854 31.59 -31.60 19.99
C THR A 854 32.76 -31.03 20.78
N LEU A 855 33.38 -29.96 20.28
CA LEU A 855 34.50 -29.28 20.94
C LEU A 855 34.07 -28.63 22.26
N PHE A 856 32.93 -27.94 22.29
CA PHE A 856 32.43 -27.32 23.51
C PHE A 856 32.05 -28.37 24.57
N THR A 857 31.40 -29.47 24.16
CA THR A 857 31.08 -30.61 25.03
C THR A 857 32.36 -31.20 25.66
N LYS A 858 33.42 -31.40 24.87
CA LYS A 858 34.73 -31.90 25.34
C LYS A 858 35.29 -31.04 26.47
N TYR A 859 35.18 -29.72 26.40
CA TYR A 859 35.66 -28.82 27.46
C TYR A 859 34.67 -28.59 28.59
N LEU A 860 33.36 -28.80 28.39
CA LEU A 860 32.34 -28.75 29.44
C LEU A 860 32.35 -29.98 30.36
N GLN A 861 32.85 -31.13 29.88
CA GLN A 861 32.97 -32.34 30.69
C GLN A 861 33.87 -32.11 31.91
N GLU A 862 33.46 -32.69 33.04
CA GLU A 862 34.17 -32.68 34.34
C GLU A 862 34.38 -31.30 35.02
N GLN A 863 33.91 -30.20 34.42
CA GLN A 863 34.03 -28.85 35.00
C GLN A 863 33.19 -28.68 36.26
N LYS A 864 33.76 -28.03 37.29
CA LYS A 864 33.06 -27.79 38.57
C LYS A 864 32.44 -26.41 38.59
N VAL A 865 33.12 -25.40 38.08
CA VAL A 865 32.65 -24.02 38.00
C VAL A 865 32.86 -23.47 36.59
N VAL A 866 31.74 -23.23 35.90
CA VAL A 866 31.71 -22.58 34.58
C VAL A 866 31.10 -21.20 34.71
N ILE A 867 31.71 -20.21 34.07
CA ILE A 867 31.10 -18.90 33.81
C ILE A 867 30.71 -18.87 32.33
N GLU A 868 29.51 -18.40 32.05
CA GLU A 868 28.98 -18.16 30.73
C GLU A 868 28.60 -16.67 30.63
N PHE A 869 29.07 -16.00 29.59
CA PHE A 869 28.54 -14.70 29.17
C PHE A 869 27.67 -14.94 27.94
N GLY A 870 26.38 -14.59 28.02
CA GLY A 870 25.34 -14.94 27.05
C GLY A 870 24.67 -16.27 27.36
N ALA A 871 23.39 -16.25 27.72
CA ALA A 871 22.64 -17.47 28.02
C ALA A 871 22.05 -18.11 26.74
N GLY A 872 21.69 -19.41 26.78
CA GLY A 872 20.99 -20.05 25.67
C GLY A 872 21.02 -21.57 25.65
N GLY A 873 21.18 -22.15 24.46
CA GLY A 873 21.31 -23.60 24.29
C GLY A 873 22.63 -24.16 24.83
N SER A 874 23.65 -23.32 24.95
CA SER A 874 24.91 -23.59 25.68
C SER A 874 24.66 -23.87 27.16
N THR A 875 23.79 -23.07 27.80
CA THR A 875 23.31 -23.29 29.18
C THR A 875 22.65 -24.67 29.31
N GLY A 876 21.81 -25.05 28.34
CA GLY A 876 21.17 -26.37 28.29
C GLY A 876 22.18 -27.52 28.08
N LEU A 877 23.22 -27.30 27.28
CA LEU A 877 24.29 -28.28 27.07
C LEU A 877 25.14 -28.47 28.34
N ALA A 878 25.50 -27.39 29.04
CA ALA A 878 26.26 -27.44 30.30
C ALA A 878 25.52 -28.20 31.41
N ILE A 879 24.19 -28.11 31.47
CA ILE A 879 23.36 -28.94 32.37
C ILE A 879 23.49 -30.42 31.97
N LYS A 880 23.35 -30.75 30.68
CA LYS A 880 23.46 -32.14 30.17
C LYS A 880 24.85 -32.76 30.41
N THR A 881 25.93 -31.99 30.34
CA THR A 881 27.30 -32.48 30.59
C THR A 881 27.64 -32.62 32.07
N GLY A 882 26.74 -32.24 32.98
CA GLY A 882 26.91 -32.46 34.42
C GLY A 882 27.79 -31.45 35.15
N VAL A 883 27.93 -30.23 34.59
CA VAL A 883 28.63 -29.10 35.24
C VAL A 883 28.07 -28.87 36.65
N LYS A 884 28.93 -28.78 37.66
CA LYS A 884 28.47 -28.69 39.07
C LYS A 884 27.91 -27.33 39.45
N GLN A 885 28.43 -26.25 38.86
CA GLN A 885 27.97 -24.89 39.08
C GLN A 885 28.18 -24.08 37.80
N LEU A 886 27.10 -23.52 37.27
CA LEU A 886 27.07 -22.61 36.13
C LEU A 886 26.64 -21.22 36.59
N TYR A 887 27.44 -20.21 36.27
CA TYR A 887 27.12 -18.80 36.44
C TYR A 887 26.91 -18.18 35.05
N SER A 888 25.67 -17.87 34.69
CA SER A 888 25.32 -17.39 33.34
C SER A 888 24.91 -15.91 33.40
N VAL A 889 25.68 -15.04 32.74
CA VAL A 889 25.44 -13.59 32.68
C VAL A 889 24.63 -13.26 31.43
N GLU A 890 23.51 -12.57 31.61
CA GLU A 890 22.62 -12.22 30.50
C GLU A 890 22.09 -10.77 30.64
N SER A 891 21.88 -10.15 29.50
CA SER A 891 21.43 -8.78 29.28
C SER A 891 19.90 -8.67 29.10
N ASP A 892 19.25 -9.72 28.59
CA ASP A 892 17.79 -9.79 28.41
C ASP A 892 17.10 -10.60 29.51
N LEU A 893 16.42 -9.90 30.43
CA LEU A 893 15.63 -10.52 31.50
C LEU A 893 14.47 -11.38 30.99
N GLU A 894 13.83 -11.03 29.88
CA GLU A 894 12.75 -11.81 29.30
C GLU A 894 13.28 -13.07 28.62
N PHE A 895 14.51 -13.04 28.10
CA PHE A 895 15.18 -14.23 27.60
C PHE A 895 15.53 -15.22 28.73
N ILE A 896 16.00 -14.73 29.89
CA ILE A 896 16.22 -15.57 31.08
C ILE A 896 14.89 -16.26 31.49
N LYS A 897 13.78 -15.52 31.57
CA LYS A 897 12.46 -16.08 31.91
C LYS A 897 12.04 -17.18 30.93
N LYS A 898 12.23 -16.98 29.63
CA LYS A 898 11.96 -17.99 28.59
C LYS A 898 12.83 -19.24 28.75
N LEU A 899 14.11 -19.10 29.12
CA LEU A 899 14.95 -20.26 29.45
C LEU A 899 14.46 -21.00 30.70
N GLN A 900 13.89 -20.29 31.67
CA GLN A 900 13.29 -20.89 32.87
C GLN A 900 11.93 -21.56 32.62
N GLU A 901 11.32 -21.45 31.42
CA GLU A 901 10.17 -22.30 31.04
C GLU A 901 10.57 -23.77 30.80
N TYR A 902 11.86 -24.05 30.56
CA TYR A 902 12.34 -25.42 30.39
C TYR A 902 12.53 -26.07 31.77
N THR A 903 11.75 -27.12 32.06
CA THR A 903 11.70 -27.78 33.38
C THR A 903 13.08 -28.17 33.93
N LEU A 904 13.99 -28.64 33.07
CA LEU A 904 15.37 -28.97 33.46
C LEU A 904 16.20 -27.74 33.83
N ILE A 905 16.04 -26.61 33.13
CA ILE A 905 16.73 -25.35 33.49
C ILE A 905 16.16 -24.79 34.79
N GLN A 906 14.82 -24.76 34.93
CA GLN A 906 14.16 -24.31 36.16
C GLN A 906 14.65 -25.12 37.37
N LYS A 907 14.63 -26.45 37.26
CA LYS A 907 15.09 -27.35 38.32
C LYS A 907 16.56 -27.12 38.67
N SER A 908 17.44 -26.97 37.67
CA SER A 908 18.86 -26.63 37.92
C SER A 908 19.05 -25.26 38.59
N VAL A 909 18.14 -24.30 38.40
CA VAL A 909 18.15 -23.03 39.15
C VAL A 909 17.66 -23.24 40.59
N GLU A 910 16.60 -24.01 40.80
CA GLU A 910 16.06 -24.33 42.15
C GLU A 910 17.04 -25.15 43.00
N GLU A 911 17.77 -26.10 42.39
CA GLU A 911 18.86 -26.85 43.02
C GLU A 911 20.15 -26.02 43.18
N GLY A 912 20.17 -24.78 42.68
CA GLY A 912 21.30 -23.85 42.78
C GLY A 912 22.47 -24.16 41.83
N GLN A 913 22.37 -25.20 40.99
CA GLN A 913 23.36 -25.59 39.98
C GLN A 913 23.56 -24.48 38.93
N VAL A 914 22.49 -23.78 38.53
CA VAL A 914 22.51 -22.66 37.58
C VAL A 914 22.13 -21.37 38.30
N GLN A 915 22.93 -20.32 38.13
CA GLN A 915 22.63 -18.99 38.65
C GLN A 915 22.70 -17.99 37.51
N PHE A 916 21.58 -17.35 37.20
CA PHE A 916 21.48 -16.29 36.19
C PHE A 916 21.79 -14.92 36.79
N PHE A 917 22.61 -14.14 36.10
CA PHE A 917 22.99 -12.78 36.46
C PHE A 917 22.47 -11.84 35.39
N HIS A 918 21.24 -11.39 35.56
CA HIS A 918 20.71 -10.30 34.75
C HIS A 918 21.50 -9.02 35.04
N ILE A 919 22.18 -8.49 34.03
CA ILE A 919 22.82 -7.18 34.08
C ILE A 919 22.06 -6.24 33.15
N ASN A 920 21.33 -5.29 33.75
CA ASN A 920 20.63 -4.26 33.01
C ASN A 920 21.63 -3.30 32.35
N ILE A 921 21.81 -3.45 31.04
CA ILE A 921 22.63 -2.59 30.18
C ILE A 921 21.80 -1.55 29.42
N GLY A 922 20.56 -1.31 29.86
CA GLY A 922 19.54 -0.52 29.17
C GLY A 922 18.53 -1.40 28.42
N PRO A 923 17.61 -0.80 27.65
CA PRO A 923 16.72 -1.53 26.76
C PRO A 923 17.52 -2.36 25.76
N VAL A 924 17.19 -3.65 25.61
CA VAL A 924 17.91 -4.58 24.71
C VAL A 924 17.07 -5.03 23.52
N GLY A 925 17.73 -5.16 22.37
CA GLY A 925 17.18 -5.61 21.10
C GLY A 925 17.33 -7.12 20.90
N ALA A 926 17.36 -7.56 19.64
CA ALA A 926 17.74 -8.94 19.32
C ALA A 926 19.11 -9.27 19.92
N TRP A 927 19.31 -10.52 20.36
CA TRP A 927 20.58 -11.02 20.89
C TRP A 927 21.17 -10.26 22.10
N GLY A 928 20.33 -9.56 22.86
CA GLY A 928 20.76 -8.83 24.05
C GLY A 928 21.56 -7.55 23.76
N TYR A 929 21.67 -7.10 22.51
CA TYR A 929 22.36 -5.84 22.20
C TYR A 929 21.63 -4.64 22.82
N PRO A 930 22.33 -3.68 23.46
CA PRO A 930 21.70 -2.46 23.94
C PRO A 930 21.19 -1.63 22.75
N ARG A 931 19.94 -1.13 22.83
CA ARG A 931 19.28 -0.34 21.76
C ARG A 931 19.72 1.12 21.74
N ASP A 932 20.24 1.61 22.85
CA ASP A 932 20.64 2.99 23.07
C ASP A 932 21.84 3.07 24.01
N ARG A 933 22.48 4.24 24.08
CA ARG A 933 23.63 4.53 24.94
C ARG A 933 23.26 5.18 26.28
N PHE A 934 21.98 5.35 26.62
CA PHE A 934 21.59 6.01 27.87
C PHE A 934 22.04 5.25 29.12
N SER A 935 22.17 3.92 29.02
CA SER A 935 22.72 3.06 30.06
C SER A 935 24.18 2.65 29.84
N GLN A 936 24.95 3.37 28.99
CA GLN A 936 26.33 3.03 28.65
C GLN A 936 27.28 2.96 29.86
N GLU A 937 27.03 3.78 30.88
CA GLU A 937 27.69 3.70 32.20
C GLU A 937 27.52 2.35 32.92
N ASN A 938 26.46 1.60 32.62
CA ASN A 938 26.17 0.28 33.18
C ASN A 938 26.77 -0.86 32.36
N TRP A 939 27.16 -0.64 31.10
CA TRP A 939 27.70 -1.68 30.22
C TRP A 939 28.94 -2.40 30.81
N PRO A 940 29.90 -1.71 31.46
CA PRO A 940 31.02 -2.38 32.11
C PRO A 940 30.63 -3.40 33.17
N LYS A 941 29.44 -3.29 33.77
CA LYS A 941 28.94 -4.26 34.77
C LYS A 941 28.71 -5.64 34.14
N TYR A 942 28.40 -5.72 32.84
CA TYR A 942 28.13 -6.99 32.15
C TYR A 942 29.32 -7.94 32.28
N TYR A 943 30.53 -7.47 31.98
CA TYR A 943 31.73 -8.28 32.07
C TYR A 943 32.45 -8.20 33.44
N SER A 944 32.15 -7.22 34.30
CA SER A 944 32.88 -7.00 35.56
C SER A 944 32.16 -7.37 36.87
N ASP A 945 30.82 -7.31 36.95
CA ASP A 945 30.12 -7.47 38.24
C ASP A 945 30.01 -8.93 38.69
N ILE A 946 30.05 -9.91 37.78
CA ILE A 946 29.99 -11.33 38.12
C ILE A 946 31.15 -11.73 39.06
N TRP A 947 32.35 -11.24 38.80
CA TRP A 947 33.56 -11.57 39.57
C TRP A 947 33.48 -11.14 41.04
N LYS A 948 32.70 -10.09 41.33
CA LYS A 948 32.44 -9.61 42.71
C LYS A 948 31.55 -10.56 43.52
N LYS A 949 30.85 -11.49 42.84
CA LYS A 949 29.85 -12.40 43.43
C LYS A 949 30.31 -13.86 43.48
N LEU A 950 31.48 -14.18 42.90
CA LEU A 950 32.04 -15.53 42.90
C LEU A 950 32.78 -15.82 44.21
N SER A 951 32.53 -16.99 44.78
CA SER A 951 33.24 -17.52 45.95
C SER A 951 34.36 -18.52 45.59
N LYS A 952 34.48 -18.87 44.31
CA LYS A 952 35.42 -19.86 43.77
C LYS A 952 35.92 -19.38 42.41
N SER A 953 37.17 -19.72 42.05
CA SER A 953 37.70 -19.50 40.70
C SER A 953 36.98 -20.38 39.68
N ALA A 954 36.76 -19.86 38.47
CA ALA A 954 36.22 -20.64 37.35
C ALA A 954 37.25 -21.60 36.76
N ASP A 955 36.81 -22.80 36.42
CA ASP A 955 37.60 -23.80 35.68
C ASP A 955 37.52 -23.52 34.16
N LEU A 956 36.38 -22.99 33.71
CA LEU A 956 36.08 -22.63 32.33
C LEU A 956 35.29 -21.30 32.26
N VAL A 957 35.62 -20.45 31.29
CA VAL A 957 34.81 -19.30 30.89
C VAL A 957 34.34 -19.51 29.45
N PHE A 958 33.06 -19.32 29.18
CA PHE A 958 32.47 -19.34 27.84
C PHE A 958 31.91 -17.96 27.49
N ILE A 959 32.15 -17.50 26.27
CA ILE A 959 31.85 -16.14 25.81
C ILE A 959 31.10 -16.20 24.47
N ASP A 960 29.79 -15.97 24.54
CA ASP A 960 28.86 -15.97 23.40
C ASP A 960 27.84 -14.80 23.47
N GLY A 961 27.80 -14.09 24.60
CA GLY A 961 26.97 -12.91 24.82
C GLY A 961 27.56 -11.64 24.21
N ARG A 962 27.30 -10.50 24.85
CA ARG A 962 27.77 -9.18 24.42
C ARG A 962 29.15 -8.83 24.99
N PHE A 963 29.77 -7.80 24.42
CA PHE A 963 31.08 -7.28 24.86
C PHE A 963 32.19 -8.33 24.86
N ARG A 964 32.20 -9.26 23.88
CA ARG A 964 32.97 -10.51 23.95
C ARG A 964 34.48 -10.30 24.21
N VAL A 965 35.09 -9.27 23.60
CA VAL A 965 36.49 -8.90 23.88
C VAL A 965 36.68 -8.44 25.32
N ALA A 966 35.82 -7.55 25.83
CA ALA A 966 35.91 -7.07 27.21
C ALA A 966 35.67 -8.21 28.23
N CYS A 967 34.77 -9.16 27.93
CA CYS A 967 34.59 -10.39 28.71
C CYS A 967 35.90 -11.20 28.79
N ALA A 968 36.59 -11.42 27.66
CA ALA A 968 37.84 -12.17 27.61
C ALA A 968 38.98 -11.46 28.36
N LEU A 969 39.15 -10.16 28.12
CA LEU A 969 40.17 -9.33 28.77
C LEU A 969 39.93 -9.22 30.28
N GLN A 970 38.69 -8.93 30.72
CA GLN A 970 38.36 -8.82 32.13
C GLN A 970 38.57 -10.14 32.88
N SER A 971 38.31 -11.28 32.22
CA SER A 971 38.52 -12.62 32.80
C SER A 971 39.97 -12.83 33.26
N LEU A 972 40.97 -12.29 32.55
CA LEU A 972 42.40 -12.44 32.89
C LEU A 972 42.77 -11.91 34.28
N SER A 973 41.99 -10.99 34.84
CA SER A 973 42.20 -10.47 36.20
C SER A 973 41.71 -11.42 37.30
N HIS A 974 40.90 -12.44 36.96
CA HIS A 974 40.16 -13.27 37.92
C HIS A 974 40.35 -14.78 37.72
N ILE A 975 40.85 -15.22 36.57
CA ILE A 975 41.14 -16.62 36.26
C ILE A 975 42.62 -16.99 36.47
N ASN A 976 42.90 -18.29 36.54
CA ASN A 976 44.27 -18.78 36.66
C ASN A 976 44.81 -19.31 35.30
N GLN A 977 46.12 -19.58 35.23
CA GLN A 977 46.81 -20.03 34.01
C GLN A 977 46.35 -21.40 33.46
N ASN A 978 45.58 -22.16 34.23
CA ASN A 978 45.00 -23.44 33.79
C ASN A 978 43.57 -23.29 33.26
N THR A 979 42.81 -22.29 33.74
CA THR A 979 41.46 -21.97 33.25
C THR A 979 41.47 -21.78 31.72
N LYS A 980 40.46 -22.31 31.05
CA LYS A 980 40.24 -22.09 29.60
C LYS A 980 39.21 -21.01 29.39
N VAL A 981 39.39 -20.24 28.32
CA VAL A 981 38.39 -19.29 27.83
C VAL A 981 37.96 -19.77 26.45
N ILE A 982 36.68 -20.00 26.26
CA ILE A 982 36.09 -20.42 24.98
C ILE A 982 35.28 -19.24 24.45
N MET A 983 35.49 -18.90 23.18
CA MET A 983 34.89 -17.73 22.55
C MET A 983 34.32 -18.13 21.19
N HIS A 984 33.02 -17.88 21.01
CA HIS A 984 32.28 -18.20 19.78
C HIS A 984 32.32 -17.03 18.78
N ASP A 985 32.05 -17.27 17.50
CA ASP A 985 32.26 -16.37 16.35
C ASP A 985 33.67 -15.72 16.29
N PHE A 986 34.73 -16.45 16.70
CA PHE A 986 36.04 -15.86 16.89
C PHE A 986 36.80 -15.57 15.60
N TRP A 987 36.91 -16.58 14.72
CA TRP A 987 37.77 -16.47 13.54
C TRP A 987 37.22 -15.48 12.50
N ASP A 988 35.91 -15.34 12.40
CA ASP A 988 35.22 -14.46 11.45
C ASP A 988 35.22 -12.98 11.86
N ARG A 989 35.71 -12.65 13.06
CA ARG A 989 35.69 -11.29 13.63
C ARG A 989 37.11 -10.81 13.97
N PRO A 990 37.84 -10.20 13.01
CA PRO A 990 39.24 -9.80 13.21
C PRO A 990 39.50 -8.92 14.44
N PHE A 991 38.55 -8.07 14.83
CA PHE A 991 38.69 -7.22 16.02
C PHE A 991 38.63 -7.99 17.35
N TYR A 992 38.17 -9.24 17.36
CA TYR A 992 38.30 -10.15 18.50
C TYR A 992 39.73 -10.68 18.66
N HIS A 993 40.52 -10.74 17.57
CA HIS A 993 41.88 -11.32 17.60
C HIS A 993 42.85 -10.49 18.44
N ASP A 994 42.46 -9.29 18.83
CA ASP A 994 43.17 -8.46 19.79
C ASP A 994 43.36 -9.14 21.16
N VAL A 995 42.49 -10.08 21.56
CA VAL A 995 42.69 -10.92 22.76
C VAL A 995 43.92 -11.83 22.63
N LEU A 996 44.36 -12.17 21.42
CA LEU A 996 45.55 -12.99 21.18
C LEU A 996 46.85 -12.29 21.62
N LYS A 997 46.81 -11.00 21.97
CA LYS A 997 47.92 -10.34 22.70
C LYS A 997 48.18 -11.02 24.05
N PHE A 998 47.13 -11.53 24.71
CA PHE A 998 47.16 -12.11 26.06
C PHE A 998 46.82 -13.61 26.14
N PHE A 999 46.26 -14.18 25.08
CA PHE A 999 45.88 -15.59 25.00
C PHE A 999 46.62 -16.32 23.89
N ASP A 1000 46.90 -17.61 24.11
CA ASP A 1000 47.32 -18.56 23.08
C ASP A 1000 46.11 -19.42 22.66
N PRO A 1001 45.77 -19.52 21.36
CA PRO A 1001 44.76 -20.45 20.89
C PRO A 1001 45.32 -21.88 20.93
N ILE A 1002 44.57 -22.81 21.51
CA ILE A 1002 45.02 -24.20 21.70
C ILE A 1002 44.20 -25.23 20.93
N GLU A 1003 42.95 -24.91 20.56
CA GLU A 1003 42.06 -25.75 19.78
C GLU A 1003 40.94 -24.90 19.18
N SER A 1004 40.36 -25.32 18.06
CA SER A 1004 39.23 -24.64 17.42
C SER A 1004 38.40 -25.62 16.59
N ALA A 1005 37.13 -25.26 16.37
CA ALA A 1005 36.22 -25.92 15.44
C ALA A 1005 35.35 -24.82 14.82
N ASP A 1006 35.31 -24.76 13.50
CA ASP A 1006 34.65 -23.70 12.73
C ASP A 1006 34.93 -22.28 13.30
N THR A 1007 33.94 -21.61 13.89
CA THR A 1007 34.09 -20.25 14.42
C THR A 1007 34.55 -20.23 15.88
N LEU A 1008 34.37 -21.33 16.61
CA LEU A 1008 34.69 -21.49 18.03
C LEU A 1008 36.19 -21.66 18.27
N VAL A 1009 36.75 -20.88 19.20
CA VAL A 1009 38.14 -21.03 19.66
C VAL A 1009 38.21 -21.38 21.14
N VAL A 1010 39.20 -22.19 21.51
CA VAL A 1010 39.63 -22.45 22.88
C VAL A 1010 40.96 -21.74 23.12
N LEU A 1011 40.96 -20.83 24.10
CA LEU A 1011 42.07 -19.98 24.47
C LEU A 1011 42.66 -20.37 25.83
N LYS A 1012 43.98 -20.25 25.96
CA LYS A 1012 44.72 -20.38 27.22
C LYS A 1012 45.40 -19.04 27.55
N PRO A 1013 45.35 -18.54 28.79
CA PRO A 1013 46.11 -17.37 29.20
C PRO A 1013 47.62 -17.53 28.95
N LYS A 1014 48.29 -16.45 28.54
CA LYS A 1014 49.75 -16.39 28.42
C LYS A 1014 50.41 -16.26 29.80
N GLY A 1015 51.57 -16.88 29.97
CA GLY A 1015 52.30 -16.91 31.25
C GLY A 1015 52.85 -15.56 31.72
N LYS A 1016 52.97 -14.57 30.84
CA LYS A 1016 53.26 -13.17 31.17
C LYS A 1016 52.24 -12.27 30.48
N ILE A 1017 51.61 -11.40 31.27
CA ILE A 1017 50.57 -10.45 30.83
C ILE A 1017 51.07 -9.05 31.18
N ASP A 1018 51.10 -8.16 30.18
CA ASP A 1018 51.32 -6.73 30.41
C ASP A 1018 50.04 -6.12 31.00
N GLN A 1019 50.09 -5.73 32.27
CA GLN A 1019 48.95 -5.19 33.01
C GLN A 1019 48.56 -3.77 32.57
N ASN A 1020 49.52 -2.99 32.04
CA ASN A 1020 49.23 -1.66 31.52
C ASN A 1020 48.49 -1.78 30.18
N LEU A 1021 48.99 -2.65 29.29
CA LEU A 1021 48.31 -2.95 28.02
C LEU A 1021 46.94 -3.59 28.27
N LEU A 1022 46.81 -4.51 29.23
CA LEU A 1022 45.53 -5.11 29.58
C LEU A 1022 44.51 -4.06 30.05
N SER A 1023 44.92 -3.16 30.95
CA SER A 1023 44.04 -2.10 31.46
C SER A 1023 43.64 -1.11 30.35
N ALA A 1024 44.59 -0.71 29.50
CA ALA A 1024 44.32 0.14 28.35
C ALA A 1024 43.34 -0.51 27.35
N MET A 1025 43.47 -1.82 27.10
CA MET A 1025 42.56 -2.54 26.21
C MET A 1025 41.19 -2.80 26.84
N ILE A 1026 41.08 -3.05 28.15
CA ILE A 1026 39.76 -3.09 28.82
C ILE A 1026 39.06 -1.74 28.67
N GLU A 1027 39.78 -0.63 28.85
CA GLU A 1027 39.25 0.73 28.67
C GLU A 1027 38.87 1.05 27.21
N GLN A 1028 39.62 0.54 26.23
CA GLN A 1028 39.31 0.65 24.80
C GLN A 1028 38.03 -0.11 24.43
N TYR A 1029 37.87 -1.35 24.93
CA TYR A 1029 36.76 -2.23 24.56
C TYR A 1029 35.52 -2.09 25.46
N LYS A 1030 35.55 -1.24 26.51
CA LYS A 1030 34.49 -1.15 27.53
C LYS A 1030 33.08 -0.86 27.02
N TYR A 1031 32.97 -0.26 25.84
CA TYR A 1031 31.70 0.08 25.20
C TYR A 1031 31.50 -0.57 23.83
N ILE A 1032 32.32 -1.56 23.48
CA ILE A 1032 32.21 -2.29 22.21
C ILE A 1032 31.34 -3.52 22.46
N ALA A 1033 30.04 -3.38 22.17
CA ALA A 1033 29.05 -4.44 22.41
C ALA A 1033 29.05 -5.55 21.36
N ALA A 1034 29.65 -5.30 20.18
CA ALA A 1034 29.73 -6.16 18.99
C ALA A 1034 30.30 -7.57 19.26
#